data_AF-A0A813RN60-F1
#
_entry.id   AF-A0A813RN60-F1
#
_cell.length_a   1.000
_cell.length_b   1.000
_cell.length_c   1.000
_cell.angle_alpha   90.00
_cell.angle_beta   90.00
_cell.angle_gamma   90.00
#
_symmetry.space_group_name_H-M   'P 1'
#
loop_
_entity.id
_entity.type
_entity.pdbx_description
1 polymer ?
#
loop_
_entity_poly.entity_id
_entity_poly.type
_entity_poly.pdbx_seq_one_letter_code
_entity_poly.pdbx_strand_id
1 'polypeptide(L)'
;MDPHTDYYPPIEKRAFDEMMSGRFYGIGAQLFEQDGTIKITSLVTGGPAWKSGEIVVNDVIVKVAQGKDEPVDISGYDVTDAVKLIRGNKGTEVRLTLKKQDGTLKVVSIVRDEIVQDESFARSAIVQNGTNKIGYIFLPDFYADFERPDGARCSEDVAKEVTKLKGEKVDGIVLDLRNNGGGSLYEVVQMVGLFIDQGPVVQVRDKEGKSSVLSDNNKSVLYDGPLAVMVNEFSASASEIFAAAIQDYKRGIVIGSSSTYGKGTVQRNVPFGKPVDMINGGSTQLKGVTPDVILPDNYEFLKIREKDNPIALPWDEINKAPYQTSADNFGFTGGNQLFVNDINTKGSSYSTATNGTSYLVDKDVGLGSIGKRHLRNIITIGYIDITVVTRSGILPEEFAQLKSYSSVKDALETDAYDAALICVPTAQHITTLQHINLFDLTNRVAIITGGAGLLASEHAIALHGYGAKVILADFNKEKCEAAVEMLKSNGIDASAKFCDVTKKESWENLLNEVMNEHGKVDILINNAGFTNQSKSANFDASFENFPLEDWNAIMNVNLTGCFLGCQTIGKQMLAQGKGSIVNIASLYGVVSPNHNIYPGTGISQPVAYSVSKHGVVALTKYVATLWASKGVRVNALTPGGIFNGHQGLFLERFKQLNPIGRMSEKEELRGGIVYLASDASSHVVGHNLIIDGGWTAW
;
A
#
# COMPACT_ATOMS: atom_id res chain seq x y z
N MET A 1 18.29 12.47 20.29
CA MET A 1 17.00 13.00 19.81
C MET A 1 16.25 11.83 19.22
N ASP A 2 14.95 11.77 19.46
CA ASP A 2 14.06 10.71 18.99
C ASP A 2 13.45 11.10 17.62
N PRO A 3 12.77 10.19 16.89
CA PRO A 3 12.22 10.51 15.57
C PRO A 3 11.02 11.47 15.58
N HIS A 4 10.56 11.89 16.76
CA HIS A 4 9.39 12.77 16.94
C HIS A 4 9.79 14.17 17.43
N THR A 5 11.10 14.47 17.49
CA THR A 5 11.63 15.77 17.86
C THR A 5 11.92 16.58 16.60
N ASP A 6 11.12 17.61 16.35
CA ASP A 6 11.28 18.49 15.17
C ASP A 6 11.38 19.98 15.54
N TYR A 7 12.00 20.74 14.66
CA TYR A 7 12.04 22.20 14.72
C TYR A 7 11.13 22.75 13.62
N TYR A 8 10.09 23.49 14.01
CA TYR A 8 9.18 24.12 13.07
C TYR A 8 9.59 25.57 12.76
N PRO A 9 10.09 25.89 11.54
CA PRO A 9 10.15 27.27 11.05
C PRO A 9 8.75 27.91 11.07
N PRO A 10 8.62 29.25 11.10
CA PRO A 10 7.32 29.93 11.22
C PRO A 10 6.24 29.47 10.22
N ILE A 11 6.63 29.07 9.01
CA ILE A 11 5.72 28.58 7.97
C ILE A 11 5.20 27.17 8.30
N GLU A 12 6.06 26.28 8.80
CA GLU A 12 5.67 24.92 9.15
C GLU A 12 4.90 24.89 10.48
N LYS A 13 5.24 25.77 11.43
CA LYS A 13 4.44 25.99 12.64
C LYS A 13 3.02 26.41 12.26
N ARG A 14 2.89 27.36 11.33
CA ARG A 14 1.58 27.78 10.83
C ARG A 14 0.82 26.62 10.19
N ALA A 15 1.48 25.80 9.38
CA ALA A 15 0.85 24.64 8.77
C ALA A 15 0.37 23.61 9.81
N PHE A 16 1.16 23.38 10.87
CA PHE A 16 0.78 22.53 12.00
C PHE A 16 -0.42 23.12 12.77
N ASP A 17 -0.40 24.40 13.10
CA ASP A 17 -1.48 25.08 13.80
C ASP A 17 -2.79 25.03 12.98
N GLU A 18 -2.71 25.29 11.67
CA GLU A 18 -3.83 25.21 10.72
C GLU A 18 -4.44 23.80 10.64
N MET A 19 -3.59 22.76 10.63
CA MET A 19 -4.00 21.36 10.67
C MET A 19 -4.74 21.04 11.97
N MET A 20 -4.17 21.40 13.13
CA MET A 20 -4.74 21.13 14.45
C MET A 20 -6.06 21.87 14.69
N SER A 21 -6.24 23.06 14.11
CA SER A 21 -7.51 23.81 14.21
C SER A 21 -8.55 23.40 13.16
N GLY A 22 -8.18 22.61 12.14
CA GLY A 22 -9.04 22.29 10.98
C GLY A 22 -9.41 23.52 10.13
N ARG A 23 -8.60 24.57 10.20
CA ARG A 23 -8.89 25.90 9.62
C ARG A 23 -7.62 26.48 9.03
N PHE A 24 -7.73 27.04 7.83
CA PHE A 24 -6.65 27.82 7.25
C PHE A 24 -7.18 29.05 6.54
N TYR A 25 -6.31 30.04 6.36
CA TYR A 25 -6.64 31.26 5.63
C TYR A 25 -6.12 31.18 4.20
N GLY A 26 -7.02 31.27 3.23
CA GLY A 26 -6.66 31.11 1.84
C GLY A 26 -7.79 31.47 0.90
N ILE A 27 -7.70 30.95 -0.33
CA ILE A 27 -8.66 31.24 -1.40
C ILE A 27 -9.79 30.20 -1.48
N GLY A 28 -9.67 29.06 -0.79
CA GLY A 28 -10.66 27.98 -0.85
C GLY A 28 -10.68 27.23 -2.18
N ALA A 29 -9.51 26.79 -2.65
CA ALA A 29 -9.34 26.01 -3.87
C ALA A 29 -8.44 24.80 -3.62
N GLN A 30 -8.75 23.66 -4.23
CA GLN A 30 -7.85 22.50 -4.29
C GLN A 30 -6.98 22.60 -5.53
N LEU A 31 -5.69 22.27 -5.36
CA LEU A 31 -4.66 22.40 -6.37
C LEU A 31 -4.09 21.02 -6.71
N PHE A 32 -3.70 20.83 -7.96
CA PHE A 32 -3.03 19.64 -8.45
C PHE A 32 -1.92 20.04 -9.42
N GLU A 33 -0.77 19.40 -9.31
CA GLU A 33 0.34 19.61 -10.24
C GLU A 33 0.19 18.63 -11.41
N GLN A 34 0.30 19.16 -12.62
CA GLN A 34 0.35 18.36 -13.84
C GLN A 34 1.31 19.01 -14.85
N ASP A 35 2.30 18.26 -15.29
CA ASP A 35 3.29 18.66 -16.29
C ASP A 35 4.03 19.97 -15.91
N GLY A 36 4.36 20.15 -14.63
CA GLY A 36 5.03 21.33 -14.08
C GLY A 36 4.10 22.55 -13.94
N THR A 37 2.78 22.36 -13.99
CA THR A 37 1.81 23.45 -13.87
C THR A 37 0.80 23.20 -12.74
N ILE A 38 0.44 24.26 -12.03
CA ILE A 38 -0.51 24.19 -10.91
C ILE A 38 -1.93 24.43 -11.41
N LYS A 39 -2.77 23.40 -11.38
CA LYS A 39 -4.17 23.44 -11.81
C LYS A 39 -5.13 23.48 -10.64
N ILE A 40 -6.26 24.16 -10.82
CA ILE A 40 -7.35 24.18 -9.86
C ILE A 40 -8.29 23.02 -10.15
N THR A 41 -8.42 22.07 -9.22
CA THR A 41 -9.24 20.86 -9.39
C THR A 41 -10.63 20.99 -8.81
N SER A 42 -10.78 21.73 -7.70
CA SER A 42 -12.08 22.00 -7.10
C SER A 42 -12.06 23.32 -6.33
N LEU A 43 -13.24 23.86 -6.08
CA LEU A 43 -13.44 25.08 -5.29
C LEU A 43 -14.33 24.75 -4.09
N VAL A 44 -13.92 25.22 -2.92
CA VAL A 44 -14.72 25.08 -1.69
C VAL A 44 -15.95 25.97 -1.83
N THR A 45 -17.14 25.37 -1.80
CA THR A 45 -18.41 26.10 -1.88
C THR A 45 -18.49 27.14 -0.75
N GLY A 46 -18.81 28.39 -1.10
CA GLY A 46 -18.80 29.51 -0.14
C GLY A 46 -17.43 30.08 0.21
N GLY A 47 -16.33 29.51 -0.30
CA GLY A 47 -14.98 30.06 -0.16
C GLY A 47 -14.73 31.28 -1.07
N PRO A 48 -13.66 32.07 -0.84
CA PRO A 48 -13.36 33.30 -1.60
C PRO A 48 -13.25 33.11 -3.11
N ALA A 49 -12.55 32.07 -3.58
CA ALA A 49 -12.41 31.77 -5.00
C ALA A 49 -13.77 31.43 -5.63
N TRP A 50 -14.59 30.65 -4.94
CA TRP A 50 -15.95 30.33 -5.37
C TRP A 50 -16.86 31.58 -5.40
N LYS A 51 -16.82 32.39 -4.35
CA LYS A 51 -17.59 33.65 -4.22
C LYS A 51 -17.20 34.69 -5.27
N SER A 52 -15.94 34.67 -5.74
CA SER A 52 -15.50 35.59 -6.79
C SER A 52 -16.21 35.35 -8.12
N GLY A 53 -16.54 34.09 -8.44
CA GLY A 53 -17.03 33.70 -9.77
C GLY A 53 -15.99 33.84 -10.90
N GLU A 54 -14.78 34.33 -10.59
CA GLU A 54 -13.75 34.62 -11.59
C GLU A 54 -12.73 33.49 -11.77
N ILE A 55 -12.71 32.54 -10.84
CA ILE A 55 -11.85 31.36 -10.82
C ILE A 55 -12.73 30.14 -11.11
N VAL A 56 -12.32 29.29 -12.04
CA VAL A 56 -13.06 28.07 -12.40
C VAL A 56 -12.16 26.84 -12.38
N VAL A 57 -12.79 25.67 -12.32
CA VAL A 57 -12.08 24.37 -12.39
C VAL A 57 -11.31 24.28 -13.72
N ASN A 58 -10.11 23.70 -13.65
CA ASN A 58 -9.10 23.58 -14.71
C ASN A 58 -8.38 24.88 -15.11
N ASP A 59 -8.62 26.01 -14.43
CA ASP A 59 -7.71 27.15 -14.55
C ASP A 59 -6.30 26.76 -14.06
N VAL A 60 -5.28 27.27 -14.74
CA VAL A 60 -3.87 27.05 -14.39
C VAL A 60 -3.29 28.30 -13.74
N ILE A 61 -2.72 28.19 -12.55
CA ILE A 61 -2.06 29.29 -11.86
C ILE A 61 -0.63 29.40 -12.39
N VAL A 62 -0.31 30.52 -13.05
CA VAL A 62 1.01 30.77 -13.65
C VAL A 62 1.87 31.66 -12.75
N LYS A 63 1.26 32.69 -12.14
CA LYS A 63 1.97 33.61 -11.24
C LYS A 63 1.15 33.96 -10.00
N VAL A 64 1.82 34.22 -8.89
CA VAL A 64 1.20 34.60 -7.60
C VAL A 64 1.87 35.86 -7.08
N ALA A 65 1.08 36.87 -6.70
CA ALA A 65 1.57 38.12 -6.12
C ALA A 65 0.90 38.41 -4.75
N GLN A 66 1.66 38.94 -3.80
CA GLN A 66 1.16 39.38 -2.50
C GLN A 66 0.69 40.83 -2.58
N GLY A 67 -0.61 41.10 -2.46
CA GLY A 67 -1.15 42.46 -2.58
C GLY A 67 -0.62 43.19 -3.83
N LYS A 68 0.13 44.28 -3.62
CA LYS A 68 0.70 45.12 -4.69
C LYS A 68 2.09 44.69 -5.17
N ASP A 69 2.68 43.66 -4.56
CA ASP A 69 4.03 43.22 -4.89
C ASP A 69 4.10 42.61 -6.30
N GLU A 70 5.33 42.48 -6.81
CA GLU A 70 5.59 41.89 -8.13
C GLU A 70 5.16 40.40 -8.17
N PRO A 71 4.47 39.94 -9.23
CA PRO A 71 4.07 38.54 -9.35
C PRO A 71 5.27 37.60 -9.49
N VAL A 72 5.31 36.57 -8.64
CA VAL A 72 6.28 35.48 -8.71
C VAL A 72 5.77 34.43 -9.71
N ASP A 73 6.61 34.03 -10.66
CA ASP A 73 6.31 32.92 -11.57
C ASP A 73 6.45 31.59 -10.84
N ILE A 74 5.39 30.78 -10.87
CA ILE A 74 5.33 29.50 -10.17
C ILE A 74 5.35 28.30 -11.13
N SER A 75 5.73 28.52 -12.38
CA SER A 75 5.92 27.43 -13.35
C SER A 75 7.03 26.49 -12.87
N GLY A 76 6.74 25.18 -12.80
CA GLY A 76 7.64 24.17 -12.28
C GLY A 76 7.68 24.05 -10.74
N TYR A 77 6.84 24.80 -10.02
CA TYR A 77 6.68 24.61 -8.58
C TYR A 77 5.88 23.34 -8.29
N ASP A 78 6.21 22.65 -7.21
CA ASP A 78 5.33 21.65 -6.61
C ASP A 78 4.13 22.32 -5.95
N VAL A 79 3.03 21.56 -5.78
CA VAL A 79 1.80 22.05 -5.12
C VAL A 79 2.10 22.70 -3.78
N THR A 80 2.96 22.08 -2.97
CA THR A 80 3.32 22.55 -1.63
C THR A 80 3.92 23.96 -1.64
N ASP A 81 4.78 24.27 -2.60
CA ASP A 81 5.43 25.58 -2.69
C ASP A 81 4.48 26.65 -3.27
N ALA A 82 3.64 26.28 -4.24
CA ALA A 82 2.59 27.16 -4.72
C ALA A 82 1.59 27.51 -3.61
N VAL A 83 1.22 26.54 -2.76
CA VAL A 83 0.33 26.75 -1.61
C VAL A 83 0.92 27.76 -0.61
N LYS A 84 2.25 27.74 -0.36
CA LYS A 84 2.91 28.71 0.53
C LYS A 84 2.73 30.15 0.07
N LEU A 85 2.71 30.39 -1.25
CA LEU A 85 2.47 31.72 -1.84
C LEU A 85 0.98 32.08 -1.86
N ILE A 86 0.11 31.11 -2.12
CA ILE A 86 -1.33 31.35 -2.25
C ILE A 86 -1.99 31.57 -0.88
N ARG A 87 -1.54 30.87 0.16
CA ARG A 87 -1.99 31.08 1.55
C ARG A 87 -1.40 32.35 2.14
N GLY A 88 -2.01 32.83 3.23
CA GLY A 88 -1.63 34.09 3.87
C GLY A 88 -2.67 34.51 4.89
N ASN A 89 -2.44 35.62 5.59
CA ASN A 89 -3.31 36.05 6.70
C ASN A 89 -4.71 36.44 6.21
N LYS A 90 -5.73 36.22 7.05
CA LYS A 90 -7.11 36.67 6.78
C LYS A 90 -7.14 38.15 6.41
N GLY A 91 -7.93 38.50 5.41
CA GLY A 91 -8.09 39.87 4.93
C GLY A 91 -6.94 40.38 4.05
N THR A 92 -5.86 39.61 3.86
CA THR A 92 -4.81 39.99 2.90
C THR A 92 -5.20 39.60 1.48
N GLU A 93 -4.81 40.42 0.51
CA GLU A 93 -5.06 40.18 -0.90
C GLU A 93 -3.96 39.31 -1.53
N VAL A 94 -4.36 38.37 -2.37
CA VAL A 94 -3.49 37.62 -3.28
C VAL A 94 -3.97 37.82 -4.72
N ARG A 95 -3.04 38.10 -5.63
CA ARG A 95 -3.33 38.20 -7.07
C ARG A 95 -2.81 36.98 -7.78
N LEU A 96 -3.69 36.29 -8.50
CA LEU A 96 -3.37 35.09 -9.27
C LEU A 96 -3.41 35.42 -10.75
N THR A 97 -2.31 35.17 -11.46
CA THR A 97 -2.31 35.18 -12.93
C THR A 97 -2.71 33.80 -13.41
N LEU A 98 -3.93 33.68 -13.91
CA LEU A 98 -4.53 32.43 -14.36
C LEU A 98 -4.45 32.30 -15.87
N LYS A 99 -4.01 31.15 -16.37
CA LYS A 99 -4.24 30.74 -17.75
C LYS A 99 -5.58 30.03 -17.82
N LYS A 100 -6.52 30.65 -18.52
CA LYS A 100 -7.87 30.16 -18.77
C LYS A 100 -7.84 29.02 -19.78
N GLN A 101 -8.94 28.26 -19.85
CA GLN A 101 -9.08 27.13 -20.77
C GLN A 101 -8.99 27.53 -22.26
N ASP A 102 -9.36 28.77 -22.58
CA ASP A 102 -9.20 29.35 -23.93
C ASP A 102 -7.77 29.82 -24.24
N GLY A 103 -6.84 29.63 -23.30
CA GLY A 103 -5.44 30.02 -23.41
C GLY A 103 -5.13 31.46 -23.00
N THR A 104 -6.15 32.28 -22.69
CA THR A 104 -5.94 33.67 -22.26
C THR A 104 -5.37 33.76 -20.84
N LEU A 105 -4.60 34.82 -20.57
CA LEU A 105 -4.12 35.12 -19.23
C LEU A 105 -5.02 36.17 -18.57
N LYS A 106 -5.50 35.87 -17.36
CA LYS A 106 -6.32 36.79 -16.56
C LYS A 106 -5.76 36.92 -15.15
N VAL A 107 -5.59 38.15 -14.67
CA VAL A 107 -5.22 38.41 -13.27
C VAL A 107 -6.50 38.53 -12.44
N VAL A 108 -6.58 37.75 -11.35
CA VAL A 108 -7.72 37.76 -10.43
C VAL A 108 -7.23 38.06 -9.02
N SER A 109 -7.83 39.06 -8.38
CA SER A 109 -7.57 39.44 -6.99
C SER A 109 -8.53 38.70 -6.06
N ILE A 110 -7.99 37.99 -5.07
CA ILE A 110 -8.78 37.31 -4.04
C ILE A 110 -8.33 37.81 -2.67
N VAL A 111 -9.29 38.26 -1.86
CA VAL A 111 -9.04 38.51 -0.43
C VAL A 111 -9.14 37.17 0.29
N ARG A 112 -8.08 36.80 1.00
CA ARG A 112 -8.03 35.55 1.76
C ARG A 112 -9.02 35.59 2.91
N ASP A 113 -9.79 34.53 3.05
CA ASP A 113 -10.73 34.36 4.16
C ASP A 113 -10.52 32.99 4.82
N GLU A 114 -11.19 32.78 5.92
CA GLU A 114 -11.22 31.52 6.65
C GLU A 114 -11.88 30.42 5.81
N ILE A 115 -11.15 29.33 5.62
CA ILE A 115 -11.65 28.12 4.99
C ILE A 115 -11.79 27.06 6.08
N VAL A 116 -13.03 26.61 6.27
CA VAL A 116 -13.35 25.50 7.16
C VAL A 116 -13.48 24.26 6.28
N GLN A 117 -12.71 23.21 6.59
CA GLN A 117 -12.84 21.91 5.92
C GLN A 117 -13.76 21.03 6.74
N ASP A 118 -15.05 21.01 6.43
CA ASP A 118 -16.03 20.18 7.17
C ASP A 118 -15.67 18.69 7.19
N GLU A 119 -14.90 18.21 6.19
CA GLU A 119 -14.40 16.84 6.13
C GLU A 119 -13.30 16.50 7.15
N SER A 120 -12.72 17.52 7.81
CA SER A 120 -11.63 17.38 8.79
C SER A 120 -12.11 17.12 10.23
N PHE A 121 -13.42 17.15 10.47
CA PHE A 121 -14.01 16.98 11.79
C PHE A 121 -14.69 15.61 11.97
N ALA A 122 -14.96 15.25 13.23
CA ALA A 122 -15.64 14.01 13.58
C ALA A 122 -17.05 13.95 12.97
N ARG A 123 -17.44 12.76 12.47
CA ARG A 123 -18.74 12.54 11.85
C ARG A 123 -19.27 11.14 12.10
N SER A 124 -20.59 11.01 12.18
CA SER A 124 -21.24 9.70 12.35
C SER A 124 -22.13 9.27 11.18
N ALA A 125 -22.26 7.95 11.04
CA ALA A 125 -23.23 7.27 10.20
C ALA A 125 -23.92 6.15 11.00
N ILE A 126 -25.05 5.65 10.49
CA ILE A 126 -25.73 4.46 11.04
C ILE A 126 -25.66 3.35 10.00
N VAL A 127 -25.12 2.21 10.41
CA VAL A 127 -25.07 0.98 9.62
C VAL A 127 -26.21 0.08 10.08
N GLN A 128 -27.14 -0.23 9.19
CA GLN A 128 -28.23 -1.17 9.45
C GLN A 128 -27.83 -2.58 9.05
N ASN A 129 -28.00 -3.54 9.97
CA ASN A 129 -27.83 -4.96 9.69
C ASN A 129 -29.03 -5.73 10.27
N GLY A 130 -30.04 -5.96 9.44
CA GLY A 130 -31.31 -6.55 9.86
C GLY A 130 -32.06 -5.64 10.84
N THR A 131 -32.33 -6.12 12.05
CA THR A 131 -32.98 -5.33 13.11
C THR A 131 -32.02 -4.44 13.90
N ASN A 132 -30.71 -4.67 13.76
CA ASN A 132 -29.71 -3.98 14.57
C ASN A 132 -29.21 -2.71 13.86
N LYS A 133 -29.06 -1.63 14.63
CA LYS A 133 -28.50 -0.34 14.21
C LYS A 133 -27.16 -0.12 14.91
N ILE A 134 -26.07 -0.09 14.15
CA ILE A 134 -24.75 0.22 14.69
C ILE A 134 -24.39 1.66 14.32
N GLY A 135 -24.08 2.47 15.32
CA GLY A 135 -23.51 3.79 15.11
C GLY A 135 -22.04 3.68 14.74
N TYR A 136 -21.61 4.38 13.71
CA TYR A 136 -20.23 4.43 13.27
C TYR A 136 -19.75 5.86 13.36
N ILE A 137 -18.68 6.12 14.13
CA ILE A 137 -18.04 7.43 14.26
C ILE A 137 -16.67 7.35 13.59
N PHE A 138 -16.43 8.23 12.64
CA PHE A 138 -15.11 8.43 12.03
C PHE A 138 -14.43 9.63 12.67
N LEU A 139 -13.26 9.41 13.27
CA LEU A 139 -12.43 10.46 13.86
C LEU A 139 -11.10 10.56 13.11
N PRO A 140 -10.90 11.60 12.29
CA PRO A 140 -9.68 11.72 11.48
C PRO A 140 -8.42 12.02 12.31
N ASP A 141 -8.53 12.85 13.34
CA ASP A 141 -7.42 13.29 14.20
C ASP A 141 -7.94 13.70 15.59
N PHE A 142 -7.12 13.69 16.63
CA PHE A 142 -7.43 14.30 17.93
C PHE A 142 -7.21 15.82 17.89
N TYR A 143 -7.96 16.49 17.00
CA TYR A 143 -7.82 17.92 16.73
C TYR A 143 -8.29 18.81 17.88
N ALA A 144 -7.63 19.95 18.03
CA ALA A 144 -7.95 20.98 19.00
C ALA A 144 -7.47 22.34 18.53
N ASP A 145 -8.36 23.33 18.54
CA ASP A 145 -7.99 24.73 18.38
C ASP A 145 -7.45 25.26 19.72
N PHE A 146 -6.13 25.41 19.80
CA PHE A 146 -5.43 25.87 21.01
C PHE A 146 -5.48 27.39 21.21
N GLU A 147 -5.79 28.17 20.16
CA GLU A 147 -5.79 29.63 20.23
C GLU A 147 -7.15 30.17 20.65
N ARG A 148 -8.23 29.47 20.32
CA ARG A 148 -9.60 29.89 20.62
C ARG A 148 -10.25 29.04 21.72
N PRO A 149 -10.73 29.68 22.81
CA PRO A 149 -11.52 28.97 23.82
C PRO A 149 -12.80 28.31 23.27
N ASP A 150 -13.36 28.86 22.19
CA ASP A 150 -14.57 28.37 21.50
C ASP A 150 -14.26 27.64 20.18
N GLY A 151 -13.00 27.30 19.95
CA GLY A 151 -12.56 26.63 18.73
C GLY A 151 -12.93 25.14 18.70
N ALA A 152 -12.68 24.48 17.57
CA ALA A 152 -13.07 23.08 17.38
C ALA A 152 -12.32 22.15 18.34
N ARG A 153 -13.05 21.22 18.95
CA ARG A 153 -12.57 20.28 19.96
C ARG A 153 -13.12 18.90 19.63
N CYS A 154 -12.26 17.95 19.29
CA CYS A 154 -12.73 16.65 18.83
C CYS A 154 -13.53 15.90 19.90
N SER A 155 -13.21 16.08 21.18
CA SER A 155 -13.97 15.48 22.27
C SER A 155 -15.42 15.98 22.32
N GLU A 156 -15.63 17.27 22.13
CA GLU A 156 -16.97 17.88 22.08
C GLU A 156 -17.74 17.46 20.83
N ASP A 157 -17.07 17.37 19.67
CA ASP A 157 -17.72 16.97 18.42
C ASP A 157 -18.10 15.48 18.45
N VAL A 158 -17.23 14.61 18.95
CA VAL A 158 -17.57 13.19 19.20
C VAL A 158 -18.73 13.09 20.20
N ALA A 159 -18.78 13.92 21.24
CA ALA A 159 -19.91 13.94 22.18
C ALA A 159 -21.25 14.30 21.49
N LYS A 160 -21.24 15.26 20.54
CA LYS A 160 -22.42 15.59 19.73
C LYS A 160 -22.84 14.42 18.85
N GLU A 161 -21.89 13.77 18.19
CA GLU A 161 -22.17 12.60 17.34
C GLU A 161 -22.68 11.39 18.15
N VAL A 162 -22.11 11.13 19.33
CA VAL A 162 -22.62 10.13 20.28
C VAL A 162 -24.05 10.45 20.71
N THR A 163 -24.35 11.71 21.03
CA THR A 163 -25.71 12.14 21.43
C THR A 163 -26.71 11.92 20.30
N LYS A 164 -26.32 12.23 19.05
CA LYS A 164 -27.13 11.96 17.85
C LYS A 164 -27.41 10.47 17.68
N LEU A 165 -26.38 9.63 17.78
CA LEU A 165 -26.52 8.17 17.66
C LEU A 165 -27.37 7.57 18.79
N LYS A 166 -27.26 8.08 20.02
CA LYS A 166 -28.15 7.72 21.14
C LYS A 166 -29.61 8.07 20.84
N GLY A 167 -29.86 9.25 20.28
CA GLY A 167 -31.19 9.68 19.84
C GLY A 167 -31.82 8.73 18.81
N GLU A 168 -30.98 8.14 17.95
CA GLU A 168 -31.37 7.16 16.92
C GLU A 168 -31.51 5.72 17.44
N LYS A 169 -31.22 5.50 18.74
CA LYS A 169 -31.30 4.23 19.45
C LYS A 169 -30.46 3.13 18.80
N VAL A 170 -29.17 3.42 18.58
CA VAL A 170 -28.21 2.43 18.12
C VAL A 170 -27.92 1.37 19.21
N ASP A 171 -27.74 0.12 18.79
CA ASP A 171 -27.42 -1.01 19.66
C ASP A 171 -25.96 -1.04 20.11
N GLY A 172 -25.09 -0.31 19.41
CA GLY A 172 -23.66 -0.22 19.68
C GLY A 172 -23.01 0.92 18.90
N ILE A 173 -21.84 1.37 19.35
CA ILE A 173 -21.02 2.36 18.65
C ILE A 173 -19.67 1.73 18.26
N VAL A 174 -19.26 1.96 17.01
CA VAL A 174 -17.92 1.71 16.50
C VAL A 174 -17.21 3.05 16.32
N LEU A 175 -16.08 3.25 16.98
CA LEU A 175 -15.20 4.40 16.78
C LEU A 175 -14.01 3.99 15.89
N ASP A 176 -13.89 4.58 14.71
CA ASP A 176 -12.81 4.29 13.77
C ASP A 176 -11.63 5.25 13.97
N LEU A 177 -10.51 4.69 14.41
CA LEU A 177 -9.21 5.36 14.61
C LEU A 177 -8.14 4.82 13.64
N ARG A 178 -8.51 4.07 12.61
CA ARG A 178 -7.56 3.62 11.57
C ARG A 178 -6.98 4.83 10.85
N ASN A 179 -5.66 4.82 10.64
CA ASN A 179 -4.90 5.92 10.05
C ASN A 179 -4.93 7.24 10.84
N ASN A 180 -5.39 7.21 12.09
CA ASN A 180 -5.38 8.37 12.97
C ASN A 180 -4.04 8.44 13.73
N GLY A 181 -3.17 9.38 13.32
CA GLY A 181 -1.82 9.56 13.86
C GLY A 181 -1.74 10.12 15.29
N GLY A 182 -2.87 10.45 15.92
CA GLY A 182 -2.93 10.97 17.28
C GLY A 182 -3.46 12.40 17.31
N GLY A 183 -2.80 13.28 18.07
CA GLY A 183 -3.20 14.69 18.23
C GLY A 183 -3.08 15.16 19.69
N SER A 184 -4.07 15.89 20.17
CA SER A 184 -4.06 16.52 21.50
C SER A 184 -4.21 15.51 22.65
N LEU A 185 -3.20 15.48 23.54
CA LEU A 185 -3.24 14.70 24.78
C LEU A 185 -4.40 15.10 25.70
N TYR A 186 -4.78 16.39 25.70
CA TYR A 186 -5.91 16.86 26.50
C TYR A 186 -7.22 16.29 25.95
N GLU A 187 -7.42 16.32 24.63
CA GLU A 187 -8.66 15.86 24.02
C GLU A 187 -8.89 14.37 24.20
N VAL A 188 -7.84 13.53 24.13
CA VAL A 188 -8.02 12.09 24.38
C VAL A 188 -8.48 11.82 25.81
N VAL A 189 -7.97 12.55 26.80
CA VAL A 189 -8.43 12.40 28.19
C VAL A 189 -9.90 12.77 28.33
N GLN A 190 -10.33 13.88 27.71
CA GLN A 190 -11.75 14.27 27.71
C GLN A 190 -12.63 13.25 26.97
N MET A 191 -12.15 12.72 25.84
CA MET A 191 -12.90 11.79 25.01
C MET A 191 -13.07 10.42 25.65
N VAL A 192 -12.06 9.92 26.37
CA VAL A 192 -12.18 8.69 27.16
C VAL A 192 -13.27 8.85 28.24
N GLY A 193 -13.36 10.03 28.87
CA GLY A 193 -14.41 10.38 29.83
C GLY A 193 -15.85 10.32 29.29
N LEU A 194 -16.04 10.30 27.97
CA LEU A 194 -17.37 10.05 27.39
C LEU A 194 -17.85 8.61 27.62
N PHE A 195 -16.93 7.69 27.90
CA PHE A 195 -17.19 6.25 27.93
C PHE A 195 -16.84 5.60 29.29
N ILE A 196 -16.01 6.22 30.13
CA ILE A 196 -15.67 5.72 31.47
C ILE A 196 -16.18 6.67 32.55
N ASP A 197 -16.37 6.19 33.78
CA ASP A 197 -16.96 6.99 34.87
C ASP A 197 -15.97 8.00 35.48
N GLN A 198 -14.99 7.54 36.26
CA GLN A 198 -13.92 8.38 36.77
C GLN A 198 -12.66 7.55 36.91
N GLY A 199 -11.51 8.08 36.53
CA GLY A 199 -10.26 7.37 36.75
C GLY A 199 -9.07 7.87 35.92
N PRO A 200 -7.88 7.29 36.16
CA PRO A 200 -6.71 7.56 35.35
C PRO A 200 -6.93 7.13 33.89
N VAL A 201 -6.54 7.98 32.95
CA VAL A 201 -6.57 7.69 31.50
C VAL A 201 -5.17 7.38 30.99
N VAL A 202 -4.15 8.10 31.45
CA VAL A 202 -2.76 7.94 31.01
C VAL A 202 -1.76 8.40 32.08
N GLN A 203 -0.56 7.81 32.11
CA GLN A 203 0.52 8.22 33.01
C GLN A 203 1.64 8.89 32.18
N VAL A 204 2.24 9.97 32.66
CA VAL A 204 3.32 10.68 31.95
C VAL A 204 4.54 10.72 32.83
N ARG A 205 5.62 10.06 32.43
CA ARG A 205 6.92 10.11 33.11
C ARG A 205 7.86 11.07 32.42
N ASP A 206 8.42 12.00 33.20
CA ASP A 206 9.44 12.91 32.68
C ASP A 206 10.86 12.32 32.76
N LYS A 207 11.82 13.07 32.18
CA LYS A 207 13.24 12.67 32.12
C LYS A 207 13.89 12.56 33.51
N GLU A 208 13.31 13.18 34.52
CA GLU A 208 13.73 13.07 35.92
C GLU A 208 13.14 11.82 36.61
N GLY A 209 12.36 11.01 35.89
CA GLY A 209 11.72 9.80 36.40
C GLY A 209 10.44 10.07 37.18
N LYS A 210 9.92 11.30 37.19
CA LYS A 210 8.69 11.66 37.89
C LYS A 210 7.48 11.32 37.03
N SER A 211 6.65 10.41 37.52
CA SER A 211 5.36 10.07 36.92
C SER A 211 4.27 11.03 37.38
N SER A 212 3.41 11.44 36.44
CA SER A 212 2.17 12.20 36.67
C SER A 212 1.01 11.45 36.03
N VAL A 213 -0.19 11.59 36.60
CA VAL A 213 -1.38 10.88 36.11
C VAL A 213 -2.35 11.89 35.55
N LEU A 214 -2.81 11.68 34.31
CA LEU A 214 -3.90 12.43 33.73
C LEU A 214 -5.16 11.58 33.84
N SER A 215 -6.18 12.14 34.49
CA SER A 215 -7.43 11.46 34.82
C SER A 215 -8.61 12.22 34.27
N ASP A 216 -9.65 11.49 33.93
CA ASP A 216 -10.98 12.08 33.89
C ASP A 216 -11.50 12.22 35.33
N ASN A 217 -12.01 13.41 35.64
CA ASN A 217 -12.52 13.77 36.96
C ASN A 217 -14.04 14.00 36.94
N ASN A 218 -14.69 13.83 35.78
CA ASN A 218 -16.11 14.06 35.62
C ASN A 218 -16.91 12.75 35.64
N LYS A 219 -17.81 12.57 36.60
CA LYS A 219 -18.60 11.35 36.79
C LYS A 219 -19.74 11.13 35.78
N SER A 220 -19.69 11.77 34.61
CA SER A 220 -20.80 11.75 33.66
C SER A 220 -20.45 10.94 32.41
N VAL A 221 -20.67 9.62 32.47
CA VAL A 221 -20.58 8.74 31.29
C VAL A 221 -21.64 9.15 30.27
N LEU A 222 -21.20 9.61 29.11
CA LEU A 222 -22.12 10.01 28.04
C LEU A 222 -22.73 8.80 27.33
N TYR A 223 -21.96 7.72 27.14
CA TYR A 223 -22.42 6.49 26.51
C TYR A 223 -21.94 5.26 27.28
N ASP A 224 -22.88 4.42 27.68
CA ASP A 224 -22.72 3.19 28.47
C ASP A 224 -23.00 1.91 27.67
N GLY A 225 -23.51 2.03 26.43
CA GLY A 225 -23.77 0.90 25.55
C GLY A 225 -22.51 0.24 24.97
N PRO A 226 -22.66 -0.84 24.17
CA PRO A 226 -21.56 -1.56 23.54
C PRO A 226 -20.66 -0.66 22.68
N LEU A 227 -19.35 -0.74 22.92
CA LEU A 227 -18.35 0.06 22.23
C LEU A 227 -17.29 -0.84 21.58
N ALA A 228 -17.00 -0.60 20.31
CA ALA A 228 -15.84 -1.15 19.62
C ALA A 228 -14.94 -0.03 19.10
N VAL A 229 -13.63 -0.23 19.15
CA VAL A 229 -12.63 0.72 18.64
C VAL A 229 -11.85 0.02 17.53
N MET A 230 -11.86 0.61 16.34
CA MET A 230 -11.11 0.10 15.20
C MET A 230 -9.75 0.79 15.10
N VAL A 231 -8.68 0.00 14.98
CA VAL A 231 -7.30 0.50 14.89
C VAL A 231 -6.52 -0.21 13.77
N ASN A 232 -5.44 0.41 13.29
CA ASN A 232 -4.48 -0.25 12.43
C ASN A 232 -3.03 0.16 12.76
N GLU A 233 -2.06 -0.31 11.98
CA GLU A 233 -0.63 0.00 12.19
C GLU A 233 -0.29 1.50 12.07
N PHE A 234 -1.22 2.34 11.58
CA PHE A 234 -1.06 3.80 11.52
C PHE A 234 -1.78 4.54 12.65
N SER A 235 -2.55 3.83 13.49
CA SER A 235 -3.12 4.40 14.72
C SER A 235 -1.97 4.67 15.70
N ALA A 236 -1.73 5.93 16.06
CA ALA A 236 -0.59 6.33 16.89
C ALA A 236 -0.95 7.30 18.02
N SER A 237 -0.11 7.37 19.06
CA SER A 237 -0.15 8.39 20.12
C SER A 237 -1.52 8.48 20.81
N ALA A 238 -2.27 9.58 20.67
CA ALA A 238 -3.59 9.75 21.29
C ALA A 238 -4.58 8.63 20.92
N SER A 239 -4.51 8.09 19.69
CA SER A 239 -5.31 6.93 19.29
C SER A 239 -4.98 5.68 20.12
N GLU A 240 -3.70 5.49 20.42
CA GLU A 240 -3.22 4.36 21.23
C GLU A 240 -3.59 4.55 22.69
N ILE A 241 -3.52 5.78 23.22
CA ILE A 241 -3.99 6.12 24.57
C ILE A 241 -5.48 5.82 24.70
N PHE A 242 -6.30 6.23 23.72
CA PHE A 242 -7.73 5.96 23.73
C PHE A 242 -8.02 4.46 23.71
N ALA A 243 -7.43 3.72 22.75
CA ALA A 243 -7.62 2.28 22.62
C ALA A 243 -7.17 1.52 23.88
N ALA A 244 -5.98 1.85 24.42
CA ALA A 244 -5.45 1.26 25.63
C ALA A 244 -6.36 1.54 26.84
N ALA A 245 -6.84 2.77 27.02
CA ALA A 245 -7.76 3.08 28.11
C ALA A 245 -9.06 2.28 27.99
N ILE A 246 -9.68 2.23 26.81
CA ILE A 246 -10.90 1.45 26.59
C ILE A 246 -10.66 -0.05 26.87
N GLN A 247 -9.52 -0.59 26.46
CA GLN A 247 -9.13 -1.99 26.70
C GLN A 247 -8.83 -2.28 28.17
N ASP A 248 -8.01 -1.46 28.84
CA ASP A 248 -7.57 -1.63 30.23
C ASP A 248 -8.74 -1.53 31.22
N TYR A 249 -9.70 -0.63 30.94
CA TYR A 249 -10.96 -0.54 31.70
C TYR A 249 -11.94 -1.66 31.37
N LYS A 250 -11.68 -2.46 30.33
CA LYS A 250 -12.63 -3.41 29.72
C LYS A 250 -13.94 -2.72 29.34
N ARG A 251 -13.85 -1.48 28.85
CA ARG A 251 -15.01 -0.67 28.48
C ARG A 251 -15.55 -1.03 27.09
N GLY A 252 -14.68 -1.46 26.19
CA GLY A 252 -15.04 -1.84 24.83
C GLY A 252 -14.02 -2.82 24.27
N ILE A 253 -14.27 -3.29 23.05
CA ILE A 253 -13.37 -4.20 22.34
C ILE A 253 -12.51 -3.44 21.34
N VAL A 254 -11.21 -3.72 21.30
CA VAL A 254 -10.30 -3.19 20.29
C VAL A 254 -10.15 -4.22 19.16
N ILE A 255 -10.42 -3.79 17.93
CA ILE A 255 -10.43 -4.65 16.73
C ILE A 255 -9.51 -4.01 15.69
N GLY A 256 -8.59 -4.78 15.10
CA GLY A 256 -7.64 -4.20 14.14
C GLY A 256 -6.50 -5.11 13.76
N SER A 257 -5.42 -4.51 13.24
CA SER A 257 -4.16 -5.17 12.89
C SER A 257 -3.49 -5.87 14.08
N SER A 258 -2.39 -6.60 13.89
CA SER A 258 -1.67 -7.27 14.98
C SER A 258 -1.13 -6.33 16.07
N SER A 259 -0.86 -5.06 15.74
CA SER A 259 -0.60 -3.99 16.70
C SER A 259 -0.94 -2.61 16.11
N THR A 260 -1.05 -1.59 16.96
CA THR A 260 -0.97 -0.18 16.55
C THR A 260 0.48 0.25 16.28
N TYR A 261 0.70 1.54 15.96
CA TYR A 261 2.00 2.07 15.52
C TYR A 261 3.15 1.90 16.52
N GLY A 262 2.88 2.06 17.82
CA GLY A 262 3.85 1.92 18.90
C GLY A 262 4.50 3.21 19.38
N LYS A 263 3.81 4.35 19.30
CA LYS A 263 4.34 5.63 19.77
C LYS A 263 3.95 5.87 21.23
N GLY A 264 4.94 5.75 22.13
CA GLY A 264 4.80 5.98 23.57
C GLY A 264 5.43 7.29 24.04
N THR A 265 5.63 8.27 23.16
CA THR A 265 6.23 9.56 23.51
C THR A 265 5.23 10.68 23.27
N VAL A 266 5.09 11.57 24.26
CA VAL A 266 4.41 12.85 24.11
C VAL A 266 5.43 13.81 23.55
N GLN A 267 4.93 14.78 22.82
CA GLN A 267 5.68 15.95 22.45
C GLN A 267 4.94 17.12 23.07
N ARG A 268 5.69 18.03 23.68
CA ARG A 268 5.14 19.28 24.16
C ARG A 268 5.57 20.35 23.18
N ASN A 269 4.64 21.22 22.78
CA ASN A 269 4.98 22.46 22.10
C ASN A 269 5.64 23.36 23.13
N VAL A 270 6.96 23.35 23.13
CA VAL A 270 7.81 24.17 23.97
C VAL A 270 8.83 24.80 23.03
N PRO A 271 9.41 25.92 23.39
CA PRO A 271 10.86 25.98 23.35
C PRO A 271 11.42 24.79 24.19
N PHE A 272 11.54 23.57 23.60
CA PHE A 272 12.01 22.22 24.10
C PHE A 272 11.17 21.28 25.10
N GLY A 273 10.61 20.09 24.64
CA GLY A 273 10.59 18.67 25.21
C GLY A 273 9.42 17.95 26.05
N LYS A 274 9.20 16.57 25.95
CA LYS A 274 8.89 15.45 27.00
C LYS A 274 8.00 14.16 26.61
N PRO A 275 8.32 12.86 26.99
CA PRO A 275 7.59 11.55 26.66
C PRO A 275 6.44 10.97 27.62
N VAL A 276 5.74 9.82 27.35
CA VAL A 276 4.52 9.21 28.05
C VAL A 276 4.57 7.69 28.43
N ASP A 277 3.64 7.21 29.28
CA ASP A 277 3.41 5.79 29.70
C ASP A 277 1.89 5.41 29.88
N MET A 278 1.49 4.13 29.95
CA MET A 278 0.07 3.69 30.12
C MET A 278 -0.35 3.48 31.60
N ILE A 279 -1.66 3.40 31.89
CA ILE A 279 -2.21 3.28 33.26
C ILE A 279 -1.93 1.96 33.96
N ASN A 280 -1.78 0.88 33.19
CA ASN A 280 -1.41 -0.43 33.71
C ASN A 280 0.09 -0.54 34.06
N GLY A 281 0.88 0.50 33.76
CA GLY A 281 2.32 0.57 33.96
C GLY A 281 3.15 0.32 32.70
N GLY A 282 2.59 -0.34 31.67
CA GLY A 282 3.29 -0.62 30.41
C GLY A 282 3.42 0.60 29.50
N SER A 283 4.41 0.61 28.61
CA SER A 283 4.54 1.63 27.55
C SER A 283 4.10 1.11 26.18
N THR A 284 3.48 1.96 25.35
CA THR A 284 3.22 1.65 23.92
C THR A 284 4.48 1.76 23.08
N GLN A 285 5.55 2.38 23.60
CA GLN A 285 6.81 2.61 22.88
C GLN A 285 7.35 1.30 22.28
N LEU A 286 7.53 1.25 20.95
CA LEU A 286 7.92 0.05 20.18
C LEU A 286 6.91 -1.11 20.14
N LYS A 287 5.95 -1.19 21.07
CA LYS A 287 5.03 -2.34 21.20
C LYS A 287 3.64 -2.09 20.62
N GLY A 288 3.16 -0.86 20.68
CA GLY A 288 1.77 -0.49 20.39
C GLY A 288 0.79 -1.10 21.39
N VAL A 289 -0.49 -0.99 21.06
CA VAL A 289 -1.63 -1.68 21.67
C VAL A 289 -1.93 -2.89 20.80
N THR A 290 -1.95 -4.08 21.41
CA THR A 290 -2.33 -5.32 20.74
C THR A 290 -3.85 -5.47 20.81
N PRO A 291 -4.58 -5.55 19.68
CA PRO A 291 -6.03 -5.70 19.72
C PRO A 291 -6.51 -6.98 20.40
N ASP A 292 -7.70 -6.93 20.99
CA ASP A 292 -8.34 -8.10 21.61
C ASP A 292 -8.70 -9.16 20.56
N VAL A 293 -9.06 -8.69 19.36
CA VAL A 293 -9.30 -9.49 18.17
C VAL A 293 -8.37 -8.99 17.07
N ILE A 294 -7.34 -9.80 16.78
CA ILE A 294 -6.39 -9.53 15.71
C ILE A 294 -6.99 -9.97 14.38
N LEU A 295 -7.06 -9.04 13.43
CA LEU A 295 -7.42 -9.30 12.05
C LEU A 295 -6.16 -9.26 11.19
N PRO A 296 -6.05 -10.14 10.16
CA PRO A 296 -4.95 -10.06 9.22
C PRO A 296 -4.98 -8.73 8.47
N ASP A 297 -3.85 -8.02 8.49
CA ASP A 297 -3.69 -6.71 7.85
C ASP A 297 -2.47 -6.71 6.93
N ASN A 298 -2.63 -6.10 5.75
CA ASN A 298 -1.58 -6.02 4.73
C ASN A 298 -0.45 -5.06 5.12
N TYR A 299 -0.68 -4.15 6.07
CA TYR A 299 0.34 -3.20 6.52
C TYR A 299 1.46 -3.89 7.33
N GLU A 300 1.19 -5.05 7.96
CA GLU A 300 2.16 -5.78 8.80
C GLU A 300 3.46 -6.16 8.08
N PHE A 301 3.40 -6.30 6.75
CA PHE A 301 4.54 -6.63 5.90
C PHE A 301 5.44 -5.43 5.55
N LEU A 302 4.97 -4.20 5.75
CA LEU A 302 5.67 -2.99 5.32
C LEU A 302 6.76 -2.52 6.29
N LYS A 303 6.80 -3.02 7.54
CA LYS A 303 7.78 -2.65 8.57
C LYS A 303 7.89 -1.14 8.80
N ILE A 304 6.74 -0.48 8.94
CA ILE A 304 6.62 0.98 9.10
C ILE A 304 6.14 1.38 10.50
N ARG A 305 6.60 0.67 11.54
CA ARG A 305 6.22 0.94 12.94
C ARG A 305 7.36 1.60 13.71
N GLU A 306 7.07 2.13 14.89
CA GLU A 306 8.08 2.73 15.77
C GLU A 306 9.26 1.76 16.02
N LYS A 307 8.98 0.46 16.20
CA LYS A 307 10.02 -0.58 16.40
C LYS A 307 10.92 -0.83 15.20
N ASP A 308 10.47 -0.44 14.02
CA ASP A 308 11.23 -0.58 12.79
C ASP A 308 12.16 0.63 12.58
N ASN A 309 12.08 1.66 13.44
CA ASN A 309 12.95 2.84 13.42
C ASN A 309 14.18 2.68 14.36
N PRO A 310 15.43 2.72 13.83
CA PRO A 310 16.63 2.44 14.62
C PRO A 310 16.98 3.49 15.68
N ILE A 311 16.38 4.69 15.63
CA ILE A 311 16.61 5.77 16.60
C ILE A 311 15.46 5.95 17.61
N ALA A 312 14.46 5.07 17.59
CA ALA A 312 13.36 5.11 18.54
C ALA A 312 13.83 4.84 19.98
N LEU A 313 13.13 5.42 20.97
CA LEU A 313 13.44 5.19 22.37
C LEU A 313 13.14 3.74 22.78
N PRO A 314 13.91 3.15 23.72
CA PRO A 314 13.65 1.81 24.22
C PRO A 314 12.32 1.74 24.99
N TRP A 315 11.69 0.56 24.97
CA TRP A 315 10.52 0.27 25.81
C TRP A 315 10.91 0.19 27.29
N ASP A 316 10.01 0.60 28.18
CA ASP A 316 10.16 0.54 29.63
C ASP A 316 8.78 0.39 30.33
N GLU A 317 8.78 0.20 31.64
CA GLU A 317 7.60 -0.02 32.48
C GLU A 317 7.69 0.77 33.80
N ILE A 318 6.54 1.23 34.31
CA ILE A 318 6.41 1.94 35.59
C ILE A 318 5.36 1.28 36.49
N ASN A 319 5.26 1.74 37.73
CA ASN A 319 4.22 1.27 38.65
C ASN A 319 2.82 1.66 38.15
N LYS A 320 1.95 0.63 38.06
CA LYS A 320 0.53 0.74 37.74
C LYS A 320 -0.19 1.81 38.58
N ALA A 321 -1.02 2.63 37.93
CA ALA A 321 -1.93 3.55 38.61
C ALA A 321 -3.07 2.79 39.31
N PRO A 322 -3.56 3.24 40.48
CA PRO A 322 -4.76 2.66 41.09
C PRO A 322 -6.00 3.00 40.25
N TYR A 323 -6.66 1.98 39.70
CA TYR A 323 -7.96 2.09 39.01
C TYR A 323 -8.86 0.88 39.29
N GLN A 324 -10.17 1.06 39.14
CA GLN A 324 -11.16 -0.02 39.20
C GLN A 324 -11.61 -0.38 37.79
N THR A 325 -11.64 -1.68 37.47
CA THR A 325 -12.16 -2.15 36.18
C THR A 325 -13.67 -1.96 36.11
N SER A 326 -14.18 -1.55 34.96
CA SER A 326 -15.61 -1.26 34.78
C SER A 326 -16.49 -2.53 34.68
N ALA A 327 -15.94 -3.71 34.96
CA ALA A 327 -16.55 -5.02 34.70
C ALA A 327 -17.91 -5.25 35.37
N ASP A 328 -18.17 -4.59 36.50
CA ASP A 328 -19.39 -4.83 37.30
C ASP A 328 -20.62 -4.04 36.81
N ASN A 329 -20.46 -3.02 35.95
CA ASN A 329 -21.56 -2.14 35.52
C ASN A 329 -21.92 -2.20 34.03
N PHE A 330 -21.10 -2.83 33.17
CA PHE A 330 -21.28 -2.75 31.70
C PHE A 330 -21.34 -4.11 30.98
N GLY A 331 -21.67 -5.19 31.69
CA GLY A 331 -22.02 -6.48 31.07
C GLY A 331 -20.86 -7.32 30.53
N PHE A 332 -19.61 -6.99 30.88
CA PHE A 332 -18.41 -7.79 30.56
C PHE A 332 -18.28 -9.02 31.50
N THR A 333 -19.37 -9.79 31.66
CA THR A 333 -19.37 -11.02 32.45
C THR A 333 -18.92 -12.21 31.60
N GLY A 334 -18.22 -13.18 32.22
CA GLY A 334 -17.88 -14.54 31.77
C GLY A 334 -17.93 -14.91 30.27
N GLY A 335 -19.08 -14.77 29.62
CA GLY A 335 -19.31 -15.08 28.21
C GLY A 335 -18.48 -14.30 27.20
N ASN A 336 -18.25 -12.99 27.38
CA ASN A 336 -17.46 -12.20 26.42
C ASN A 336 -15.96 -12.52 26.49
N GLN A 337 -15.46 -12.81 27.69
CA GLN A 337 -14.07 -13.22 27.90
C GLN A 337 -13.86 -14.67 27.41
N LEU A 338 -14.88 -15.53 27.51
CA LEU A 338 -14.90 -16.85 26.86
C LEU A 338 -14.94 -16.72 25.33
N PHE A 339 -15.67 -15.77 24.75
CA PHE A 339 -15.70 -15.54 23.29
C PHE A 339 -14.34 -15.06 22.74
N VAL A 340 -13.68 -14.11 23.41
CA VAL A 340 -12.33 -13.66 23.07
C VAL A 340 -11.30 -14.79 23.28
N ASN A 341 -11.41 -15.54 24.38
CA ASN A 341 -10.53 -16.68 24.64
C ASN A 341 -10.75 -17.83 23.65
N ASP A 342 -11.97 -18.09 23.19
CA ASP A 342 -12.28 -19.17 22.25
C ASP A 342 -11.85 -18.81 20.81
N ILE A 343 -11.87 -17.53 20.44
CA ILE A 343 -11.22 -17.01 19.22
C ILE A 343 -9.69 -17.14 19.33
N ASN A 344 -9.10 -16.76 20.47
CA ASN A 344 -7.65 -16.74 20.65
C ASN A 344 -7.02 -18.12 20.93
N THR A 345 -7.69 -19.06 21.60
CA THR A 345 -7.19 -20.44 21.83
C THR A 345 -7.29 -21.33 20.61
N LYS A 346 -8.26 -21.08 19.70
CA LYS A 346 -8.29 -21.72 18.39
C LYS A 346 -7.32 -21.07 17.39
N GLY A 347 -6.98 -19.80 17.63
CA GLY A 347 -5.90 -18.97 17.04
C GLY A 347 -4.57 -19.66 16.74
N SER A 348 -4.07 -20.47 17.67
CA SER A 348 -2.73 -21.08 17.58
C SER A 348 -2.65 -22.34 16.70
N SER A 349 -3.75 -22.79 16.11
CA SER A 349 -3.81 -24.01 15.28
C SER A 349 -3.62 -23.74 13.78
N TYR A 350 -3.58 -22.47 13.37
CA TYR A 350 -3.64 -22.08 11.97
C TYR A 350 -2.25 -22.06 11.34
N SER A 351 -2.09 -22.66 10.16
CA SER A 351 -0.88 -22.51 9.34
C SER A 351 -1.23 -21.85 8.02
N THR A 352 -0.40 -20.90 7.61
CA THR A 352 -0.42 -20.26 6.30
C THR A 352 -0.03 -21.27 5.22
N ALA A 353 -0.94 -21.56 4.30
CA ALA A 353 -0.64 -22.17 3.02
C ALA A 353 -1.04 -21.20 1.89
N THR A 354 -0.14 -21.08 0.93
CA THR A 354 -0.17 -20.21 -0.25
C THR A 354 -1.46 -20.37 -1.06
N ASN A 355 -2.03 -19.23 -1.48
CA ASN A 355 -3.21 -19.03 -2.33
C ASN A 355 -4.51 -18.70 -1.58
N GLY A 356 -4.59 -17.47 -1.06
CA GLY A 356 -5.72 -16.53 -1.27
C GLY A 356 -7.17 -16.90 -0.87
N THR A 357 -7.46 -18.12 -0.45
CA THR A 357 -8.78 -18.56 0.01
C THR A 357 -8.62 -19.34 1.31
N SER A 358 -8.82 -18.66 2.43
CA SER A 358 -8.78 -19.29 3.75
C SER A 358 -10.17 -19.82 4.11
N TYR A 359 -10.32 -21.14 4.11
CA TYR A 359 -11.41 -21.82 4.84
C TYR A 359 -10.90 -22.29 6.20
N LEU A 360 -11.78 -22.29 7.19
CA LEU A 360 -11.56 -22.88 8.52
C LEU A 360 -11.65 -24.41 8.39
N VAL A 361 -10.54 -25.14 8.53
CA VAL A 361 -10.58 -26.61 8.63
C VAL A 361 -9.67 -27.08 9.76
N ASP A 362 -10.22 -27.97 10.59
CA ASP A 362 -9.62 -28.61 11.77
C ASP A 362 -8.38 -29.47 11.40
N LYS A 363 -7.33 -29.42 12.24
CA LYS A 363 -6.05 -30.13 12.03
C LYS A 363 -6.05 -31.58 12.53
N ASP A 364 -7.04 -32.01 13.30
CA ASP A 364 -7.08 -33.38 13.82
C ASP A 364 -7.61 -34.42 12.83
N VAL A 365 -7.95 -34.01 11.61
CA VAL A 365 -8.38 -34.93 10.54
C VAL A 365 -7.29 -35.01 9.47
N GLY A 366 -6.40 -36.00 9.62
CA GLY A 366 -5.34 -36.27 8.65
C GLY A 366 -5.86 -36.40 7.21
N LEU A 367 -5.29 -35.62 6.30
CA LEU A 367 -5.62 -35.58 4.86
C LEU A 367 -5.15 -36.82 4.07
N GLY A 368 -5.09 -37.99 4.71
CA GLY A 368 -4.59 -39.23 4.10
C GLY A 368 -5.65 -40.17 3.52
N SER A 369 -6.93 -40.08 3.92
CA SER A 369 -7.85 -41.20 3.62
C SER A 369 -9.36 -40.92 3.60
N ILE A 370 -9.83 -39.67 3.53
CA ILE A 370 -11.28 -39.40 3.51
C ILE A 370 -11.71 -38.84 2.15
N GLY A 371 -12.22 -39.72 1.29
CA GLY A 371 -12.77 -39.37 -0.02
C GLY A 371 -14.06 -38.56 0.07
N LYS A 372 -14.13 -37.45 -0.70
CA LYS A 372 -15.26 -36.76 -1.37
C LYS A 372 -16.74 -36.90 -0.86
N ARG A 373 -17.07 -37.31 0.37
CA ARG A 373 -18.48 -37.55 0.76
C ARG A 373 -19.00 -37.01 2.10
N HIS A 374 -18.28 -36.16 2.85
CA HIS A 374 -18.73 -35.71 4.18
C HIS A 374 -18.85 -34.18 4.40
N LEU A 375 -19.02 -33.38 3.35
CA LEU A 375 -19.47 -31.98 3.46
C LEU A 375 -21.00 -31.93 3.64
N ARG A 376 -21.53 -32.09 4.86
CA ARG A 376 -23.00 -32.11 5.10
C ARG A 376 -23.52 -31.21 6.24
N ASN A 377 -22.74 -30.25 6.74
CA ASN A 377 -23.17 -29.40 7.88
C ASN A 377 -23.37 -27.91 7.52
N ILE A 378 -23.57 -27.58 6.24
CA ILE A 378 -23.87 -26.21 5.79
C ILE A 378 -25.30 -26.20 5.23
N ILE A 379 -26.14 -25.31 5.77
CA ILE A 379 -27.49 -25.10 5.27
C ILE A 379 -27.52 -23.70 4.65
N THR A 380 -27.70 -23.66 3.33
CA THR A 380 -27.82 -22.40 2.59
C THR A 380 -29.27 -21.98 2.55
N ILE A 381 -29.58 -20.82 3.12
CA ILE A 381 -30.92 -20.23 3.13
C ILE A 381 -30.84 -18.85 2.48
N GLY A 382 -31.26 -18.77 1.21
CA GLY A 382 -31.15 -17.54 0.44
C GLY A 382 -29.68 -17.15 0.20
N TYR A 383 -29.32 -15.90 0.55
CA TYR A 383 -27.99 -15.30 0.34
C TYR A 383 -27.06 -15.39 1.57
N ILE A 384 -27.48 -16.11 2.61
CA ILE A 384 -26.73 -16.26 3.86
C ILE A 384 -26.42 -17.75 4.03
N ASP A 385 -25.13 -18.06 4.15
CA ASP A 385 -24.69 -19.38 4.57
C ASP A 385 -24.79 -19.47 6.10
N ILE A 386 -25.66 -20.35 6.58
CA ILE A 386 -25.84 -20.60 8.01
C ILE A 386 -25.07 -21.87 8.34
N THR A 387 -24.00 -21.71 9.12
CA THR A 387 -23.27 -22.84 9.67
C THR A 387 -23.86 -23.16 11.03
N VAL A 388 -24.50 -24.31 11.12
CA VAL A 388 -25.03 -24.84 12.38
C VAL A 388 -23.99 -25.79 12.96
N VAL A 389 -23.46 -25.46 14.13
CA VAL A 389 -22.47 -26.30 14.81
C VAL A 389 -23.12 -26.97 15.99
N THR A 390 -23.23 -28.30 15.95
CA THR A 390 -23.74 -29.12 17.06
C THR A 390 -22.56 -29.64 17.89
N ARG A 391 -22.74 -29.85 19.21
CA ARG A 391 -21.70 -30.49 20.06
C ARG A 391 -21.25 -31.87 19.56
N SER A 392 -22.09 -32.58 18.80
CA SER A 392 -21.81 -33.92 18.28
C SER A 392 -21.17 -33.93 16.89
N GLY A 393 -21.09 -32.79 16.20
CA GLY A 393 -20.56 -32.69 14.83
C GLY A 393 -21.46 -33.29 13.75
N ILE A 394 -22.65 -33.79 14.09
CA ILE A 394 -23.62 -34.38 13.17
C ILE A 394 -24.88 -33.52 13.16
N LEU A 395 -25.34 -33.10 11.98
CA LEU A 395 -26.63 -32.44 11.80
C LEU A 395 -27.75 -33.48 11.67
N PRO A 396 -28.85 -33.37 12.44
CA PRO A 396 -30.06 -34.17 12.22
C PRO A 396 -30.65 -33.92 10.82
N GLU A 397 -31.16 -34.97 10.15
CA GLU A 397 -31.63 -34.86 8.74
C GLU A 397 -32.77 -33.84 8.53
N GLU A 398 -33.56 -33.57 9.56
CA GLU A 398 -34.65 -32.59 9.55
C GLU A 398 -34.17 -31.16 9.28
N PHE A 399 -32.94 -30.81 9.66
CA PHE A 399 -32.36 -29.49 9.41
C PHE A 399 -32.05 -29.25 7.93
N ALA A 400 -31.82 -30.30 7.14
CA ALA A 400 -31.54 -30.17 5.69
C ALA A 400 -32.75 -29.72 4.86
N GLN A 401 -33.96 -29.73 5.44
CA GLN A 401 -35.19 -29.33 4.75
C GLN A 401 -35.69 -27.92 5.10
N LEU A 402 -35.01 -27.24 6.03
CA LEU A 402 -35.36 -25.88 6.46
C LEU A 402 -34.91 -24.86 5.42
N LYS A 403 -35.82 -23.95 5.02
CA LYS A 403 -35.61 -23.00 3.91
C LYS A 403 -35.68 -21.53 4.32
N SER A 404 -35.80 -21.20 5.60
CA SER A 404 -35.84 -19.82 6.10
C SER A 404 -35.10 -19.66 7.43
N TYR A 405 -34.49 -18.49 7.67
CA TYR A 405 -33.73 -18.21 8.89
C TYR A 405 -34.58 -18.37 10.15
N SER A 406 -35.84 -17.91 10.12
CA SER A 406 -36.80 -18.08 11.21
C SER A 406 -37.03 -19.57 11.53
N SER A 407 -37.18 -20.42 10.50
CA SER A 407 -37.41 -21.85 10.71
C SER A 407 -36.21 -22.60 11.30
N VAL A 408 -34.98 -22.12 11.04
CA VAL A 408 -33.75 -22.67 11.65
C VAL A 408 -33.60 -22.19 13.09
N LYS A 409 -33.93 -20.93 13.37
CA LYS A 409 -33.94 -20.37 14.71
C LYS A 409 -34.97 -21.06 15.61
N ASP A 410 -36.20 -21.23 15.14
CA ASP A 410 -37.28 -21.89 15.90
C ASP A 410 -36.95 -23.36 16.20
N ALA A 411 -36.26 -24.06 15.29
CA ALA A 411 -35.78 -25.42 15.50
C ALA A 411 -34.64 -25.52 16.53
N LEU A 412 -33.85 -24.46 16.71
CA LEU A 412 -32.76 -24.39 17.69
C LEU A 412 -33.23 -23.94 19.08
N GLU A 413 -34.36 -23.23 19.17
CA GLU A 413 -34.96 -22.79 20.44
C GLU A 413 -35.84 -23.86 21.09
N THR A 414 -36.06 -25.00 20.42
CA THR A 414 -36.59 -26.20 21.08
C THR A 414 -35.44 -26.92 21.79
N ASP A 415 -35.54 -27.13 23.11
CA ASP A 415 -34.52 -27.67 24.06
C ASP A 415 -33.86 -29.02 23.71
N ALA A 416 -34.00 -29.52 22.47
CA ALA A 416 -33.51 -30.82 22.03
C ALA A 416 -32.06 -30.79 21.49
N TYR A 417 -31.47 -29.63 21.19
CA TYR A 417 -30.18 -29.54 20.49
C TYR A 417 -29.19 -28.54 21.10
N ASP A 418 -28.05 -29.05 21.60
CA ASP A 418 -26.87 -28.23 21.97
C ASP A 418 -26.16 -27.73 20.70
N ALA A 419 -26.65 -26.66 20.08
CA ALA A 419 -26.12 -26.12 18.84
C ALA A 419 -25.99 -24.59 18.86
N ALA A 420 -24.92 -24.08 18.24
CA ALA A 420 -24.66 -22.65 18.08
C ALA A 420 -24.88 -22.22 16.62
N LEU A 421 -25.60 -21.11 16.43
CA LEU A 421 -25.83 -20.52 15.13
C LEU A 421 -24.69 -19.53 14.81
N ILE A 422 -23.84 -19.86 13.85
CA ILE A 422 -22.87 -18.91 13.32
C ILE A 422 -23.46 -18.35 12.05
N CYS A 423 -24.07 -17.17 12.18
CA CYS A 423 -24.38 -16.33 11.03
C CYS A 423 -23.06 -15.69 10.60
N VAL A 424 -22.41 -16.31 9.62
CA VAL A 424 -21.33 -15.64 8.90
C VAL A 424 -22.06 -14.64 8.00
N PRO A 425 -21.86 -13.32 8.15
CA PRO A 425 -22.24 -12.42 7.09
C PRO A 425 -21.36 -12.84 5.92
N THR A 426 -21.93 -13.51 4.95
CA THR A 426 -21.25 -13.70 3.68
C THR A 426 -20.88 -12.30 3.21
N ALA A 427 -19.58 -12.06 3.08
CA ALA A 427 -19.01 -10.92 2.39
C ALA A 427 -19.36 -10.96 0.87
N GLN A 428 -20.53 -11.47 0.51
CA GLN A 428 -21.10 -11.50 -0.81
C GLN A 428 -22.15 -10.40 -0.86
N HIS A 429 -21.67 -9.17 -1.08
CA HIS A 429 -22.36 -8.01 -1.68
C HIS A 429 -21.92 -6.64 -1.13
N ILE A 430 -20.68 -6.53 -0.60
CA ILE A 430 -19.82 -5.50 -1.19
C ILE A 430 -19.43 -6.09 -2.54
N THR A 431 -19.87 -5.48 -3.64
CA THR A 431 -19.40 -5.82 -5.00
C THR A 431 -17.94 -6.18 -4.96
N THR A 432 -17.59 -7.35 -5.51
CA THR A 432 -16.26 -7.95 -5.58
C THR A 432 -15.20 -6.93 -6.04
N LEU A 433 -14.69 -6.09 -5.14
CA LEU A 433 -13.28 -5.82 -5.11
C LEU A 433 -12.73 -7.06 -4.42
N GLN A 434 -12.42 -8.07 -5.23
CA GLN A 434 -11.47 -9.10 -4.85
C GLN A 434 -10.36 -8.36 -4.07
N HIS A 435 -9.82 -8.91 -2.98
CA HIS A 435 -8.45 -8.55 -2.65
C HIS A 435 -7.63 -8.96 -3.89
N ILE A 436 -7.53 -8.05 -4.85
CA ILE A 436 -6.72 -8.20 -6.04
C ILE A 436 -5.35 -8.11 -5.42
N ASN A 437 -4.76 -9.26 -5.08
CA ASN A 437 -3.33 -9.32 -4.92
C ASN A 437 -2.80 -8.94 -6.30
N LEU A 438 -2.48 -7.66 -6.45
CA LEU A 438 -2.13 -7.04 -7.72
C LEU A 438 -0.91 -7.70 -8.34
N PHE A 439 -0.09 -8.35 -7.51
CA PHE A 439 1.11 -9.08 -7.89
C PHE A 439 0.89 -10.58 -8.07
N ASP A 440 -0.32 -11.11 -7.85
CA ASP A 440 -0.62 -12.54 -8.03
C ASP A 440 -0.51 -12.94 -9.50
N LEU A 441 0.36 -13.91 -9.75
CA LEU A 441 0.59 -14.53 -11.04
C LEU A 441 0.12 -15.98 -11.08
N THR A 442 -0.66 -16.42 -10.08
CA THR A 442 -1.25 -17.76 -10.06
C THR A 442 -2.02 -18.02 -11.35
N ASN A 443 -1.80 -19.20 -11.93
CA ASN A 443 -2.32 -19.61 -13.23
C ASN A 443 -1.79 -18.83 -14.44
N ARG A 444 -0.84 -17.88 -14.30
CA ARG A 444 -0.22 -17.21 -15.45
C ARG A 444 0.89 -18.07 -16.04
N VAL A 445 1.03 -18.04 -17.36
CA VAL A 445 2.13 -18.73 -18.07
C VAL A 445 3.10 -17.68 -18.59
N ALA A 446 4.36 -17.79 -18.17
CA ALA A 446 5.42 -16.84 -18.50
C ALA A 446 6.53 -17.48 -19.33
N ILE A 447 6.86 -16.84 -20.46
CA ILE A 447 8.03 -17.18 -21.29
C ILE A 447 9.13 -16.17 -21.01
N ILE A 448 10.35 -16.65 -20.76
CA ILE A 448 11.55 -15.83 -20.58
C ILE A 448 12.59 -16.28 -21.59
N THR A 449 12.99 -15.39 -22.51
CA THR A 449 14.04 -15.71 -23.49
C THR A 449 15.44 -15.44 -22.97
N GLY A 450 16.44 -16.12 -23.54
CA GLY A 450 17.81 -16.09 -23.01
C GLY A 450 17.90 -16.85 -21.69
N GLY A 451 17.20 -17.99 -21.59
CA GLY A 451 17.08 -18.82 -20.39
C GLY A 451 18.41 -19.29 -19.80
N ALA A 452 19.45 -19.41 -20.61
CA ALA A 452 20.81 -19.74 -20.16
C ALA A 452 21.64 -18.51 -19.74
N GLY A 453 21.05 -17.31 -19.82
CA GLY A 453 21.70 -16.03 -19.55
C GLY A 453 21.68 -15.62 -18.08
N LEU A 454 22.36 -14.52 -17.78
CA LEU A 454 22.64 -14.04 -16.43
C LEU A 454 21.41 -13.70 -15.59
N LEU A 455 20.37 -13.15 -16.22
CA LEU A 455 19.22 -12.56 -15.53
C LEU A 455 17.95 -13.45 -15.57
N ALA A 456 17.92 -14.43 -16.48
CA ALA A 456 16.72 -15.24 -16.68
C ALA A 456 16.34 -16.05 -15.44
N SER A 457 17.33 -16.55 -14.69
CA SER A 457 17.11 -17.26 -13.42
C SER A 457 16.43 -16.35 -12.38
N GLU A 458 16.85 -15.09 -12.27
CA GLU A 458 16.26 -14.14 -11.34
C GLU A 458 14.83 -13.80 -11.70
N HIS A 459 14.55 -13.63 -12.99
CA HIS A 459 13.20 -13.40 -13.49
C HIS A 459 12.31 -14.63 -13.26
N ALA A 460 12.86 -15.84 -13.43
CA ALA A 460 12.15 -17.08 -13.15
C ALA A 460 11.80 -17.23 -11.66
N ILE A 461 12.77 -17.00 -10.77
CA ILE A 461 12.57 -17.01 -9.31
C ILE A 461 11.47 -16.02 -8.94
N ALA A 462 11.52 -14.81 -9.50
CA ALA A 462 10.53 -13.76 -9.23
C ALA A 462 9.13 -14.16 -9.69
N LEU A 463 8.95 -14.59 -10.94
CA LEU A 463 7.64 -14.91 -11.49
C LEU A 463 7.03 -16.15 -10.84
N HIS A 464 7.83 -17.21 -10.62
CA HIS A 464 7.38 -18.41 -9.93
C HIS A 464 7.03 -18.15 -8.46
N GLY A 465 7.80 -17.30 -7.76
CA GLY A 465 7.52 -16.92 -6.38
C GLY A 465 6.16 -16.24 -6.18
N TYR A 466 5.57 -15.70 -7.25
CA TYR A 466 4.22 -15.13 -7.26
C TYR A 466 3.19 -16.03 -7.98
N GLY A 467 3.52 -17.30 -8.25
CA GLY A 467 2.57 -18.32 -8.73
C GLY A 467 2.54 -18.54 -10.24
N ALA A 468 3.41 -17.88 -11.03
CA ALA A 468 3.47 -18.11 -12.47
C ALA A 468 4.11 -19.47 -12.80
N LYS A 469 3.62 -20.13 -13.85
CA LYS A 469 4.35 -21.20 -14.53
C LYS A 469 5.43 -20.58 -15.41
N VAL A 470 6.68 -20.98 -15.23
CA VAL A 470 7.82 -20.36 -15.92
C VAL A 470 8.41 -21.29 -16.96
N ILE A 471 8.65 -20.72 -18.15
CA ILE A 471 9.26 -21.40 -19.29
C ILE A 471 10.51 -20.61 -19.69
N LEU A 472 11.67 -21.23 -19.52
CA LEU A 472 12.93 -20.69 -19.99
C LEU A 472 13.17 -21.12 -21.43
N ALA A 473 13.39 -20.16 -22.31
CA ALA A 473 13.61 -20.39 -23.74
C ALA A 473 15.01 -19.91 -24.15
N ASP A 474 15.79 -20.79 -24.77
CA ASP A 474 17.15 -20.48 -25.24
C ASP A 474 17.53 -21.33 -26.46
N PHE A 475 18.44 -20.83 -27.30
CA PHE A 475 18.96 -21.61 -28.43
C PHE A 475 19.95 -22.68 -27.95
N ASN A 476 20.62 -22.47 -26.81
CA ASN A 476 21.44 -23.48 -26.16
C ASN A 476 20.59 -24.32 -25.21
N LYS A 477 19.99 -25.37 -25.76
CA LYS A 477 19.08 -26.26 -25.03
C LYS A 477 19.73 -26.87 -23.78
N GLU A 478 20.96 -27.38 -23.89
CA GLU A 478 21.69 -28.03 -22.79
C GLU A 478 21.92 -27.08 -21.61
N LYS A 479 22.36 -25.84 -21.88
CA LYS A 479 22.54 -24.83 -20.81
C LYS A 479 21.22 -24.36 -20.22
N CYS A 480 20.17 -24.29 -21.04
CA CYS A 480 18.83 -23.93 -20.58
C CYS A 480 18.27 -25.01 -19.63
N GLU A 481 18.43 -26.30 -19.99
CA GLU A 481 18.07 -27.43 -19.15
C GLU A 481 18.86 -27.42 -17.83
N ALA A 482 20.17 -27.17 -17.88
CA ALA A 482 20.98 -27.04 -16.66
C ALA A 482 20.49 -25.89 -15.75
N ALA A 483 20.12 -24.74 -16.31
CA ALA A 483 19.56 -23.62 -15.55
C ALA A 483 18.22 -24.01 -14.90
N VAL A 484 17.36 -24.73 -15.62
CA VAL A 484 16.09 -25.23 -15.08
C VAL A 484 16.31 -26.26 -13.96
N GLU A 485 17.27 -27.17 -14.09
CA GLU A 485 17.58 -28.13 -13.02
C GLU A 485 18.11 -27.43 -11.76
N MET A 486 18.91 -26.37 -11.92
CA MET A 486 19.32 -25.52 -10.79
C MET A 486 18.11 -24.84 -10.13
N LEU A 487 17.16 -24.31 -10.92
CA LEU A 487 15.93 -23.71 -10.38
C LEU A 487 15.07 -24.72 -9.61
N LYS A 488 14.86 -25.92 -10.18
CA LYS A 488 14.12 -27.01 -9.53
C LYS A 488 14.75 -27.45 -8.22
N SER A 489 16.08 -27.54 -8.16
CA SER A 489 16.81 -27.87 -6.93
C SER A 489 16.57 -26.85 -5.80
N ASN A 490 16.14 -25.63 -6.14
CA ASN A 490 15.78 -24.57 -5.21
C ASN A 490 14.25 -24.39 -5.05
N GLY A 491 13.45 -25.39 -5.46
CA GLY A 491 11.99 -25.36 -5.31
C GLY A 491 11.25 -24.47 -6.31
N ILE A 492 11.90 -24.07 -7.41
CA ILE A 492 11.30 -23.28 -8.49
C ILE A 492 10.93 -24.21 -9.64
N ASP A 493 9.63 -24.39 -9.89
CA ASP A 493 9.15 -25.18 -11.02
C ASP A 493 9.27 -24.38 -12.32
N ALA A 494 10.05 -24.92 -13.26
CA ALA A 494 10.28 -24.33 -14.57
C ALA A 494 10.51 -25.41 -15.62
N SER A 495 10.25 -25.09 -16.88
CA SER A 495 10.56 -25.95 -18.03
C SER A 495 11.51 -25.27 -19.02
N ALA A 496 12.35 -26.06 -19.67
CA ALA A 496 13.29 -25.59 -20.68
C ALA A 496 12.73 -25.85 -22.08
N LYS A 497 12.81 -24.84 -22.94
CA LYS A 497 12.39 -24.89 -24.35
C LYS A 497 13.48 -24.35 -25.26
N PHE A 498 13.55 -24.89 -26.48
CA PHE A 498 14.45 -24.35 -27.49
C PHE A 498 13.84 -23.11 -28.15
N CYS A 499 14.60 -22.02 -28.21
CA CYS A 499 14.23 -20.86 -29.03
C CYS A 499 15.46 -20.07 -29.50
N ASP A 500 15.71 -20.10 -30.80
CA ASP A 500 16.60 -19.14 -31.46
C ASP A 500 15.81 -17.87 -31.76
N VAL A 501 15.99 -16.85 -30.91
CA VAL A 501 15.22 -15.59 -31.01
C VAL A 501 15.43 -14.86 -32.33
N THR A 502 16.49 -15.17 -33.08
CA THR A 502 16.78 -14.56 -34.39
C THR A 502 15.96 -15.15 -35.52
N LYS A 503 15.26 -16.27 -35.29
CA LYS A 503 14.50 -17.01 -36.30
C LYS A 503 13.00 -17.01 -36.00
N LYS A 504 12.21 -16.50 -36.95
CA LYS A 504 10.75 -16.44 -36.83
C LYS A 504 10.11 -17.82 -36.60
N GLU A 505 10.53 -18.83 -37.36
CA GLU A 505 10.03 -20.22 -37.22
C GLU A 505 10.30 -20.77 -35.81
N SER A 506 11.41 -20.40 -35.18
CA SER A 506 11.72 -20.84 -33.82
C SER A 506 10.76 -20.25 -32.79
N TRP A 507 10.28 -19.02 -32.98
CA TRP A 507 9.24 -18.43 -32.15
C TRP A 507 7.88 -19.10 -32.36
N GLU A 508 7.55 -19.46 -33.60
CA GLU A 508 6.31 -20.17 -33.93
C GLU A 508 6.28 -21.57 -33.30
N ASN A 509 7.40 -22.29 -33.36
CA ASN A 509 7.56 -23.59 -32.70
C ASN A 509 7.45 -23.47 -31.18
N LEU A 510 8.13 -22.50 -30.56
CA LEU A 510 8.02 -22.23 -29.13
C LEU A 510 6.55 -21.96 -28.73
N LEU A 511 5.87 -21.08 -29.46
CA LEU A 511 4.47 -20.76 -29.20
C LEU A 511 3.59 -22.02 -29.29
N ASN A 512 3.76 -22.84 -30.34
CA ASN A 512 3.00 -24.07 -30.50
C ASN A 512 3.20 -25.03 -29.33
N GLU A 513 4.44 -25.22 -28.86
CA GLU A 513 4.73 -26.06 -27.70
C GLU A 513 4.06 -25.52 -26.43
N VAL A 514 4.18 -24.22 -26.14
CA VAL A 514 3.57 -23.60 -24.96
C VAL A 514 2.04 -23.68 -25.00
N MET A 515 1.44 -23.44 -26.17
CA MET A 515 -0.01 -23.55 -26.35
C MET A 515 -0.50 -24.99 -26.21
N ASN A 516 0.26 -25.98 -26.69
CA ASN A 516 -0.10 -27.39 -26.52
C ASN A 516 -0.04 -27.84 -25.05
N GLU A 517 0.95 -27.35 -24.28
CA GLU A 517 1.16 -27.75 -22.89
C GLU A 517 0.27 -26.99 -21.88
N HIS A 518 -0.04 -25.73 -22.17
CA HIS A 518 -0.69 -24.85 -21.20
C HIS A 518 -1.96 -24.15 -21.72
N GLY A 519 -2.22 -24.20 -23.02
CA GLY A 519 -3.41 -23.59 -23.64
C GLY A 519 -3.39 -22.07 -23.71
N LYS A 520 -2.35 -21.39 -23.20
CA LYS A 520 -2.24 -19.93 -23.15
C LYS A 520 -0.80 -19.47 -22.89
N VAL A 521 -0.57 -18.19 -23.17
CA VAL A 521 0.63 -17.44 -22.76
C VAL A 521 0.21 -16.06 -22.24
N ASP A 522 0.54 -15.75 -20.99
CA ASP A 522 0.10 -14.53 -20.32
C ASP A 522 1.21 -13.47 -20.24
N ILE A 523 2.46 -13.91 -20.10
CA ILE A 523 3.62 -13.05 -19.84
C ILE A 523 4.75 -13.40 -20.82
N LEU A 524 5.34 -12.40 -21.46
CA LEU A 524 6.59 -12.54 -22.22
C LEU A 524 7.64 -11.61 -21.65
N ILE A 525 8.78 -12.16 -21.25
CA ILE A 525 9.98 -11.40 -20.92
C ILE A 525 10.97 -11.57 -22.07
N ASN A 526 11.11 -10.55 -22.92
CA ASN A 526 12.14 -10.48 -23.96
C ASN A 526 13.48 -10.14 -23.29
N ASN A 527 14.12 -11.15 -22.72
CA ASN A 527 15.35 -11.04 -21.93
C ASN A 527 16.62 -11.42 -22.69
N ALA A 528 16.51 -12.17 -23.80
CA ALA A 528 17.66 -12.53 -24.62
C ALA A 528 18.50 -11.29 -24.98
N GLY A 529 19.79 -11.35 -24.64
CA GLY A 529 20.71 -10.24 -24.81
C GLY A 529 22.09 -10.72 -25.22
N PHE A 530 22.59 -10.14 -26.30
CA PHE A 530 23.90 -10.38 -26.85
C PHE A 530 24.73 -9.10 -26.79
N THR A 531 25.91 -9.21 -26.20
CA THR A 531 26.91 -8.14 -26.18
C THR A 531 28.22 -8.70 -26.68
N ASN A 532 28.80 -9.70 -26.00
CA ASN A 532 30.16 -10.16 -26.24
C ASN A 532 30.32 -11.69 -26.26
N GLN A 533 29.24 -12.46 -26.31
CA GLN A 533 29.28 -13.93 -26.17
C GLN A 533 29.87 -14.64 -27.40
N SER A 534 29.98 -13.97 -28.55
CA SER A 534 30.75 -14.40 -29.72
C SER A 534 31.30 -13.16 -30.43
N LYS A 535 32.60 -12.89 -30.25
CA LYS A 535 33.28 -11.73 -30.82
C LYS A 535 34.01 -12.11 -32.10
N SER A 536 33.87 -11.34 -33.18
CA SER A 536 34.89 -11.37 -34.23
C SER A 536 36.25 -10.89 -33.69
N ALA A 537 37.33 -11.12 -34.44
CA ALA A 537 38.67 -10.67 -34.05
C ALA A 537 38.76 -9.14 -33.85
N ASN A 538 37.87 -8.37 -34.49
CA ASN A 538 37.86 -6.92 -34.48
C ASN A 538 36.73 -6.33 -33.64
N PHE A 539 36.07 -7.12 -32.80
CA PHE A 539 34.94 -6.67 -31.97
C PHE A 539 35.27 -5.46 -31.07
N ASP A 540 36.50 -5.42 -30.53
CA ASP A 540 36.97 -4.34 -29.65
C ASP A 540 37.63 -3.18 -30.44
N ALA A 541 37.46 -3.12 -31.77
CA ALA A 541 37.97 -2.04 -32.61
C ALA A 541 37.28 -0.69 -32.33
N SER A 542 37.88 0.40 -32.83
CA SER A 542 37.28 1.74 -32.74
C SER A 542 35.95 1.80 -33.49
N PHE A 543 35.13 2.81 -33.20
CA PHE A 543 33.82 2.99 -33.83
C PHE A 543 33.89 2.95 -35.37
N GLU A 544 34.89 3.60 -35.94
CA GLU A 544 35.12 3.70 -37.39
C GLU A 544 35.45 2.34 -38.04
N ASN A 545 35.90 1.37 -37.23
CA ASN A 545 36.32 0.04 -37.66
C ASN A 545 35.46 -1.07 -37.05
N PHE A 546 34.35 -0.73 -36.39
CA PHE A 546 33.50 -1.73 -35.74
C PHE A 546 32.89 -2.68 -36.78
N PRO A 547 33.05 -4.01 -36.64
CA PRO A 547 32.67 -4.94 -37.70
C PRO A 547 31.15 -4.98 -37.94
N LEU A 548 30.77 -4.91 -39.22
CA LEU A 548 29.36 -4.97 -39.61
C LEU A 548 28.69 -6.30 -39.23
N GLU A 549 29.45 -7.40 -39.22
CA GLU A 549 28.99 -8.71 -38.77
C GLU A 549 28.61 -8.75 -37.28
N ASP A 550 29.42 -8.13 -36.41
CA ASP A 550 29.13 -8.02 -34.97
C ASP A 550 27.95 -7.06 -34.73
N TRP A 551 27.88 -5.96 -35.51
CA TRP A 551 26.71 -5.07 -35.51
C TRP A 551 25.43 -5.84 -35.83
N ASN A 552 25.42 -6.59 -36.94
CA ASN A 552 24.26 -7.35 -37.37
C ASN A 552 23.89 -8.44 -36.35
N ALA A 553 24.87 -9.12 -35.77
CA ALA A 553 24.62 -10.14 -34.74
C ALA A 553 23.95 -9.54 -33.49
N ILE A 554 24.48 -8.43 -32.96
CA ILE A 554 23.90 -7.72 -31.80
C ILE A 554 22.49 -7.23 -32.12
N MET A 555 22.28 -6.61 -33.28
CA MET A 555 20.97 -6.11 -33.70
C MET A 555 19.96 -7.25 -33.88
N ASN A 556 20.38 -8.38 -34.46
CA ASN A 556 19.53 -9.53 -34.72
C ASN A 556 19.02 -10.18 -33.42
N VAL A 557 19.86 -10.28 -32.39
CA VAL A 557 19.43 -10.82 -31.09
C VAL A 557 18.64 -9.77 -30.29
N ASN A 558 19.23 -8.60 -30.06
CA ASN A 558 18.70 -7.64 -29.07
C ASN A 558 17.43 -6.93 -29.55
N LEU A 559 17.39 -6.53 -30.83
CA LEU A 559 16.28 -5.75 -31.36
C LEU A 559 15.36 -6.60 -32.23
N THR A 560 15.89 -7.26 -33.27
CA THR A 560 15.08 -8.09 -34.17
C THR A 560 14.46 -9.25 -33.42
N GLY A 561 15.19 -9.91 -32.53
CA GLY A 561 14.65 -10.99 -31.71
C GLY A 561 13.53 -10.55 -30.78
N CYS A 562 13.70 -9.38 -30.12
CA CYS A 562 12.63 -8.75 -29.33
C CYS A 562 11.40 -8.41 -30.20
N PHE A 563 11.61 -7.89 -31.41
CA PHE A 563 10.54 -7.61 -32.37
C PHE A 563 9.79 -8.88 -32.78
N LEU A 564 10.50 -9.97 -33.10
CA LEU A 564 9.88 -11.25 -33.44
C LEU A 564 9.10 -11.85 -32.27
N GLY A 565 9.63 -11.75 -31.05
CA GLY A 565 8.92 -12.16 -29.83
C GLY A 565 7.61 -11.39 -29.63
N CYS A 566 7.67 -10.06 -29.74
CA CYS A 566 6.47 -9.22 -29.74
C CYS A 566 5.50 -9.63 -30.85
N GLN A 567 5.97 -9.82 -32.08
CA GLN A 567 5.12 -10.17 -33.23
C GLN A 567 4.42 -11.52 -33.04
N THR A 568 5.14 -12.57 -32.66
CA THR A 568 4.61 -13.93 -32.59
C THR A 568 3.76 -14.14 -31.34
N ILE A 569 4.32 -13.88 -30.15
CA ILE A 569 3.61 -14.08 -28.88
C ILE A 569 2.55 -13.00 -28.67
N GLY A 570 2.84 -11.75 -29.03
CA GLY A 570 1.86 -10.66 -28.93
C GLY A 570 0.66 -10.89 -29.84
N LYS A 571 0.83 -11.48 -31.03
CA LYS A 571 -0.31 -11.90 -31.87
C LYS A 571 -1.22 -12.90 -31.16
N GLN A 572 -0.65 -13.85 -30.41
CA GLN A 572 -1.43 -14.77 -29.59
C GLN A 572 -2.12 -14.05 -28.43
N MET A 573 -1.42 -13.17 -27.71
CA MET A 573 -2.00 -12.39 -26.62
C MET A 573 -3.15 -11.48 -27.08
N LEU A 574 -3.05 -10.92 -28.29
CA LEU A 574 -4.13 -10.16 -28.91
C LEU A 574 -5.35 -11.03 -29.21
N ALA A 575 -5.14 -12.26 -29.70
CA ALA A 575 -6.23 -13.22 -29.90
C ALA A 575 -6.89 -13.63 -28.57
N GLN A 576 -6.12 -13.69 -27.48
CA GLN A 576 -6.61 -13.92 -26.12
C GLN A 576 -7.29 -12.70 -25.49
N GLY A 577 -7.04 -11.49 -26.00
CA GLY A 577 -7.52 -10.23 -25.43
C GLY A 577 -6.84 -9.78 -24.14
N LYS A 578 -5.77 -10.46 -23.69
CA LYS A 578 -4.98 -10.11 -22.49
C LYS A 578 -3.53 -10.59 -22.64
N GLY A 579 -2.58 -9.78 -22.16
CA GLY A 579 -1.17 -10.19 -22.01
C GLY A 579 -0.28 -9.06 -21.48
N SER A 580 0.89 -9.43 -20.93
CA SER A 580 1.94 -8.49 -20.54
C SER A 580 3.27 -8.85 -21.18
N ILE A 581 3.88 -7.89 -21.87
CA ILE A 581 5.20 -8.02 -22.48
C ILE A 581 6.17 -7.06 -21.77
N VAL A 582 7.28 -7.61 -21.30
CA VAL A 582 8.39 -6.84 -20.71
C VAL A 582 9.63 -7.01 -21.57
N ASN A 583 10.10 -5.91 -22.14
CA ASN A 583 11.32 -5.90 -22.95
C ASN A 583 12.51 -5.45 -22.10
N ILE A 584 13.54 -6.28 -22.01
CA ILE A 584 14.73 -5.94 -21.22
C ILE A 584 15.65 -5.04 -22.03
N ALA A 585 15.71 -3.78 -21.64
CA ALA A 585 16.58 -2.78 -22.23
C ALA A 585 17.96 -2.79 -21.52
N SER A 586 18.49 -1.62 -21.19
CA SER A 586 19.76 -1.40 -20.48
C SER A 586 19.86 0.09 -20.16
N LEU A 587 20.69 0.48 -19.19
CA LEU A 587 21.02 1.89 -18.96
C LEU A 587 21.53 2.56 -20.26
N TYR A 588 22.19 1.78 -21.12
CA TYR A 588 22.60 2.23 -22.47
C TYR A 588 21.48 2.24 -23.51
N GLY A 589 20.24 2.00 -23.10
CA GLY A 589 19.02 2.32 -23.85
C GLY A 589 18.39 3.66 -23.43
N VAL A 590 18.97 4.35 -22.44
CA VAL A 590 18.53 5.65 -21.92
C VAL A 590 19.61 6.72 -22.13
N VAL A 591 20.86 6.38 -21.85
CA VAL A 591 22.03 7.27 -22.01
C VAL A 591 23.12 6.60 -22.86
N SER A 592 24.06 7.38 -23.39
CA SER A 592 25.24 6.83 -24.05
C SER A 592 26.29 6.35 -23.04
N PRO A 593 27.19 5.41 -23.41
CA PRO A 593 28.33 5.04 -22.59
C PRO A 593 29.21 6.24 -22.24
N ASN A 594 29.50 6.41 -20.94
CA ASN A 594 30.52 7.36 -20.51
C ASN A 594 31.90 6.78 -20.86
N HIS A 595 32.46 7.19 -21.99
CA HIS A 595 33.73 6.65 -22.48
C HIS A 595 34.90 6.82 -21.50
N ASN A 596 34.82 7.71 -20.51
CA ASN A 596 35.88 7.92 -19.52
C ASN A 596 36.06 6.76 -18.54
N ILE A 597 35.09 5.84 -18.41
CA ILE A 597 35.19 4.73 -17.46
C ILE A 597 36.03 3.55 -17.98
N TYR A 598 36.17 3.42 -19.29
CA TYR A 598 36.72 2.22 -19.95
C TYR A 598 38.25 2.20 -20.17
N PRO A 599 38.97 3.31 -20.41
CA PRO A 599 40.40 3.27 -20.74
C PRO A 599 41.24 2.51 -19.70
N GLY A 600 41.99 1.51 -20.14
CA GLY A 600 42.86 0.70 -19.27
C GLY A 600 42.15 -0.39 -18.46
N THR A 601 40.87 -0.66 -18.72
CA THR A 601 40.10 -1.68 -17.98
C THR A 601 40.01 -3.03 -18.69
N GLY A 602 40.32 -3.08 -19.99
CA GLY A 602 40.08 -4.25 -20.84
C GLY A 602 38.60 -4.48 -21.17
N ILE A 603 37.71 -3.58 -20.75
CA ILE A 603 36.28 -3.60 -21.05
C ILE A 603 36.00 -2.52 -22.11
N SER A 604 35.23 -2.89 -23.11
CA SER A 604 34.74 -2.00 -24.17
C SER A 604 33.21 -2.08 -24.21
N GLN A 605 32.56 -1.04 -24.73
CA GLN A 605 31.13 -1.05 -24.98
C GLN A 605 30.86 -0.77 -26.46
N PRO A 606 30.37 -1.75 -27.23
CA PRO A 606 30.17 -1.58 -28.66
C PRO A 606 28.96 -0.70 -28.95
N VAL A 607 29.04 0.09 -30.03
CA VAL A 607 27.96 1.00 -30.46
C VAL A 607 26.66 0.26 -30.74
N ALA A 608 26.73 -0.94 -31.33
CA ALA A 608 25.57 -1.74 -31.66
C ALA A 608 24.73 -2.10 -30.43
N TYR A 609 25.36 -2.29 -29.26
CA TYR A 609 24.62 -2.58 -28.04
C TYR A 609 23.76 -1.38 -27.62
N SER A 610 24.36 -0.19 -27.53
CA SER A 610 23.63 1.03 -27.16
C SER A 610 22.50 1.34 -28.14
N VAL A 611 22.76 1.24 -29.45
CA VAL A 611 21.73 1.44 -30.49
C VAL A 611 20.62 0.41 -30.36
N SER A 612 20.96 -0.88 -30.20
CA SER A 612 19.96 -1.94 -30.06
C SER A 612 19.06 -1.73 -28.85
N LYS A 613 19.61 -1.29 -27.71
CA LYS A 613 18.85 -1.09 -26.46
C LYS A 613 17.99 0.18 -26.49
N HIS A 614 18.44 1.26 -27.13
CA HIS A 614 17.56 2.39 -27.46
C HIS A 614 16.43 1.95 -28.40
N GLY A 615 16.75 1.12 -29.39
CA GLY A 615 15.77 0.52 -30.29
C GLY A 615 14.71 -0.31 -29.55
N VAL A 616 15.09 -1.07 -28.52
CA VAL A 616 14.15 -1.84 -27.68
C VAL A 616 13.18 -0.91 -26.93
N VAL A 617 13.67 0.20 -26.37
CA VAL A 617 12.80 1.19 -25.70
C VAL A 617 11.85 1.85 -26.71
N ALA A 618 12.33 2.20 -27.90
CA ALA A 618 11.51 2.77 -28.97
C ALA A 618 10.44 1.77 -29.47
N LEU A 619 10.84 0.52 -29.71
CA LEU A 619 9.94 -0.57 -30.10
C LEU A 619 8.85 -0.79 -29.04
N THR A 620 9.23 -0.77 -27.76
CA THR A 620 8.30 -0.89 -26.62
C THR A 620 7.21 0.16 -26.70
N LYS A 621 7.57 1.45 -26.86
CA LYS A 621 6.60 2.55 -26.97
C LYS A 621 5.67 2.37 -28.17
N TYR A 622 6.24 2.04 -29.33
CA TYR A 622 5.48 1.82 -30.56
C TYR A 622 4.42 0.72 -30.37
N VAL A 623 4.84 -0.47 -29.94
CA VAL A 623 3.96 -1.62 -29.77
C VAL A 623 2.93 -1.38 -28.66
N ALA A 624 3.32 -0.72 -27.57
CA ALA A 624 2.42 -0.41 -26.47
C ALA A 624 1.23 0.44 -26.91
N THR A 625 1.49 1.53 -27.65
CA THR A 625 0.41 2.40 -28.17
C THR A 625 -0.49 1.70 -29.19
N LEU A 626 0.02 0.68 -29.87
CA LEU A 626 -0.73 -0.09 -30.85
C LEU A 626 -1.70 -1.10 -30.22
N TRP A 627 -1.35 -1.67 -29.05
CA TRP A 627 -2.06 -2.82 -28.47
C TRP A 627 -2.75 -2.55 -27.13
N ALA A 628 -2.51 -1.41 -26.47
CA ALA A 628 -3.09 -1.11 -25.16
C ALA A 628 -4.62 -1.23 -25.13
N SER A 629 -5.32 -0.68 -26.12
CA SER A 629 -6.78 -0.75 -26.24
C SER A 629 -7.32 -2.16 -26.53
N LYS A 630 -6.43 -3.12 -26.85
CA LYS A 630 -6.73 -4.52 -27.15
C LYS A 630 -6.36 -5.45 -25.99
N GLY A 631 -6.05 -4.90 -24.81
CA GLY A 631 -5.79 -5.65 -23.58
C GLY A 631 -4.36 -6.20 -23.46
N VAL A 632 -3.45 -5.90 -24.38
CA VAL A 632 -2.04 -6.30 -24.30
C VAL A 632 -1.18 -5.12 -23.90
N ARG A 633 -0.48 -5.24 -22.78
CA ARG A 633 0.42 -4.21 -22.25
C ARG A 633 1.85 -4.53 -22.64
N VAL A 634 2.60 -3.50 -23.03
CA VAL A 634 4.02 -3.63 -23.39
C VAL A 634 4.80 -2.55 -22.68
N ASN A 635 5.80 -2.95 -21.89
CA ASN A 635 6.68 -2.06 -21.13
C ASN A 635 8.13 -2.52 -21.24
N ALA A 636 9.07 -1.65 -20.88
CA ALA A 636 10.48 -1.94 -20.83
C ALA A 636 10.97 -1.91 -19.39
N LEU A 637 11.97 -2.75 -19.09
CA LEU A 637 12.75 -2.67 -17.86
C LEU A 637 14.20 -2.41 -18.24
N THR A 638 14.76 -1.35 -17.70
CA THR A 638 16.14 -0.90 -17.92
C THR A 638 16.98 -1.19 -16.68
N PRO A 639 17.81 -2.23 -16.69
CA PRO A 639 18.77 -2.45 -15.63
C PRO A 639 19.99 -1.52 -15.76
N GLY A 640 20.56 -1.14 -14.61
CA GLY A 640 21.88 -0.55 -14.50
C GLY A 640 23.02 -1.50 -14.84
N GLY A 641 24.23 -1.12 -14.44
CA GLY A 641 25.38 -2.01 -14.51
C GLY A 641 25.19 -3.15 -13.52
N ILE A 642 24.93 -4.36 -14.01
CA ILE A 642 24.74 -5.55 -13.17
C ILE A 642 26.10 -6.09 -12.72
N PHE A 643 26.26 -6.30 -11.43
CA PHE A 643 27.46 -6.90 -10.87
C PHE A 643 27.57 -8.37 -11.28
N ASN A 644 28.73 -8.74 -11.84
CA ASN A 644 29.02 -10.12 -12.25
C ASN A 644 30.52 -10.42 -12.10
N GLY A 645 31.08 -10.14 -10.92
CA GLY A 645 32.50 -10.35 -10.66
C GLY A 645 33.42 -9.30 -11.30
N HIS A 646 32.89 -8.13 -11.66
CA HIS A 646 33.71 -6.99 -12.10
C HIS A 646 34.72 -6.63 -11.01
N GLN A 647 35.95 -6.26 -11.40
CA GLN A 647 37.01 -5.86 -10.48
C GLN A 647 37.84 -4.72 -11.08
N GLY A 648 38.70 -4.13 -10.25
CA GLY A 648 39.69 -3.16 -10.68
C GLY A 648 39.10 -1.85 -11.19
N LEU A 649 39.82 -1.22 -12.11
CA LEU A 649 39.64 0.18 -12.48
C LEU A 649 38.24 0.50 -13.05
N PHE A 650 37.63 -0.43 -13.76
CA PHE A 650 36.25 -0.24 -14.26
C PHE A 650 35.25 -0.13 -13.11
N LEU A 651 35.30 -1.07 -12.17
CA LEU A 651 34.36 -1.10 -11.04
C LEU A 651 34.51 0.16 -10.19
N GLU A 652 35.74 0.57 -9.89
CA GLU A 652 36.00 1.76 -9.07
C GLU A 652 35.48 3.04 -9.75
N ARG A 653 35.69 3.19 -11.06
CA ARG A 653 35.15 4.33 -11.82
C ARG A 653 33.64 4.30 -11.94
N PHE A 654 33.05 3.11 -12.12
CA PHE A 654 31.60 2.96 -12.16
C PHE A 654 30.98 3.36 -10.81
N LYS A 655 31.54 2.90 -9.68
CA LYS A 655 31.06 3.26 -8.33
C LYS A 655 31.08 4.77 -8.08
N GLN A 656 32.16 5.45 -8.48
CA GLN A 656 32.30 6.91 -8.32
C GLN A 656 31.22 7.70 -9.07
N LEU A 657 30.71 7.14 -10.16
CA LEU A 657 29.70 7.74 -11.02
C LEU A 657 28.31 7.12 -10.83
N ASN A 658 28.07 6.29 -9.83
CA ASN A 658 26.73 5.79 -9.54
C ASN A 658 26.31 6.34 -8.17
N PRO A 659 25.16 7.03 -8.01
CA PRO A 659 24.87 7.68 -6.72
C PRO A 659 24.72 6.68 -5.58
N ILE A 660 24.26 5.44 -5.87
CA ILE A 660 24.21 4.37 -4.85
C ILE A 660 25.61 3.81 -4.50
N GLY A 661 26.66 4.23 -5.21
CA GLY A 661 28.05 3.86 -4.94
C GLY A 661 28.43 2.41 -5.29
N ARG A 662 27.57 1.69 -6.03
CA ARG A 662 27.80 0.29 -6.46
C ARG A 662 27.07 -0.07 -7.76
N MET A 663 27.45 -1.20 -8.32
CA MET A 663 26.70 -1.89 -9.37
C MET A 663 25.46 -2.58 -8.76
N SER A 664 24.44 -2.81 -9.58
CA SER A 664 23.20 -3.48 -9.16
C SER A 664 23.44 -4.98 -8.96
N GLU A 665 22.87 -5.54 -7.90
CA GLU A 665 22.76 -6.99 -7.74
C GLU A 665 21.65 -7.52 -8.67
N LYS A 666 21.74 -8.79 -9.07
CA LYS A 666 20.84 -9.37 -10.09
C LYS A 666 19.39 -9.47 -9.55
N GLU A 667 19.28 -9.75 -8.25
CA GLU A 667 18.04 -9.91 -7.49
C GLU A 667 17.25 -8.61 -7.39
N GLU A 668 17.90 -7.45 -7.52
CA GLU A 668 17.25 -6.13 -7.42
C GLU A 668 16.28 -5.86 -8.59
N LEU A 669 16.37 -6.64 -9.67
CA LEU A 669 15.43 -6.57 -10.80
C LEU A 669 14.11 -7.33 -10.54
N ARG A 670 14.07 -8.24 -9.55
CA ARG A 670 12.94 -9.15 -9.33
C ARG A 670 11.63 -8.39 -9.13
N GLY A 671 11.65 -7.35 -8.29
CA GLY A 671 10.47 -6.53 -8.00
C GLY A 671 9.90 -5.84 -9.25
N GLY A 672 10.78 -5.26 -10.09
CA GLY A 672 10.39 -4.60 -11.33
C GLY A 672 9.75 -5.57 -12.34
N ILE A 673 10.26 -6.80 -12.44
CA ILE A 673 9.69 -7.84 -13.31
C ILE A 673 8.28 -8.23 -12.86
N VAL A 674 8.09 -8.51 -11.57
CA VAL A 674 6.76 -8.91 -11.05
C VAL A 674 5.76 -7.75 -11.20
N TYR A 675 6.19 -6.52 -10.91
CA TYR A 675 5.35 -5.33 -11.10
C TYR A 675 4.84 -5.21 -12.55
N LEU A 676 5.75 -5.26 -13.53
CA LEU A 676 5.38 -5.11 -14.95
C LEU A 676 4.60 -6.32 -15.49
N ALA A 677 4.88 -7.53 -15.01
CA ALA A 677 4.19 -8.74 -15.41
C ALA A 677 2.75 -8.83 -14.87
N SER A 678 2.49 -8.29 -13.69
CA SER A 678 1.25 -8.47 -12.94
C SER A 678 0.19 -7.39 -13.22
N ASP A 679 -1.01 -7.56 -12.64
CA ASP A 679 -2.10 -6.60 -12.79
C ASP A 679 -1.85 -5.32 -11.94
N ALA A 680 -0.79 -5.28 -11.11
CA ALA A 680 -0.28 -4.08 -10.42
C ALA A 680 0.13 -2.96 -11.37
N SER A 681 0.55 -3.32 -12.58
CA SER A 681 0.88 -2.37 -13.65
C SER A 681 -0.20 -2.31 -14.73
N SER A 682 -1.45 -2.64 -14.40
CA SER A 682 -2.57 -2.71 -15.35
C SER A 682 -2.81 -1.40 -16.13
N HIS A 683 -2.42 -0.26 -15.58
CA HIS A 683 -2.50 1.05 -16.24
C HIS A 683 -1.14 1.61 -16.71
N VAL A 684 -0.08 0.79 -16.71
CA VAL A 684 1.26 1.17 -17.18
C VAL A 684 1.47 0.63 -18.59
N VAL A 685 1.67 1.54 -19.54
CA VAL A 685 1.76 1.25 -20.98
C VAL A 685 2.92 2.05 -21.59
N GLY A 686 3.82 1.37 -22.29
CA GLY A 686 4.95 2.01 -22.98
C GLY A 686 6.01 2.59 -22.04
N HIS A 687 5.93 2.28 -20.75
CA HIS A 687 6.83 2.80 -19.73
C HIS A 687 8.19 2.11 -19.81
N ASN A 688 9.26 2.84 -19.47
CA ASN A 688 10.59 2.30 -19.27
C ASN A 688 10.95 2.39 -17.79
N LEU A 689 10.80 1.28 -17.06
CA LEU A 689 11.14 1.22 -15.64
C LEU A 689 12.66 1.11 -15.48
N ILE A 690 13.29 2.16 -14.98
CA ILE A 690 14.74 2.24 -14.80
C ILE A 690 15.12 1.78 -13.38
N ILE A 691 16.01 0.80 -13.28
CA ILE A 691 16.56 0.25 -12.04
C ILE A 691 18.08 0.24 -12.16
N ASP A 692 18.74 1.36 -11.90
CA ASP A 692 20.16 1.57 -12.23
C ASP A 692 21.03 2.18 -11.11
N GLY A 693 20.49 2.27 -9.90
CA GLY A 693 21.16 2.91 -8.76
C GLY A 693 21.18 4.44 -8.83
N GLY A 694 20.47 5.03 -9.79
CA GLY A 694 20.39 6.47 -10.06
C GLY A 694 21.44 6.98 -11.05
N TRP A 695 22.05 6.09 -11.84
CA TRP A 695 23.02 6.48 -12.88
C TRP A 695 22.43 7.50 -13.87
N THR A 696 21.14 7.40 -14.19
CA THR A 696 20.46 8.35 -15.08
C THR A 696 19.71 9.48 -14.35
N ALA A 697 19.96 9.71 -13.06
CA ALA A 697 19.19 10.68 -12.27
C ALA A 697 19.66 12.14 -12.37
N TRP A 698 20.86 12.41 -12.90
CA TRP A 698 21.45 13.75 -13.03
C TRP A 698 21.60 14.24 -14.47
#